data_AF-A0A918TDV7-F1
#
_entry.id   AF-A0A918TDV7-F1
#
_cell.length_a   1.000
_cell.length_b   1.000
_cell.length_c   1.000
_cell.angle_alpha   90.00
_cell.angle_beta   90.00
_cell.angle_gamma   90.00
#
_symmetry.space_group_name_H-M   'P 1'
#
loop_
_entity.id
_entity.type
_entity.pdbx_description
1 polymer ?
#
loop_
_entity_poly.entity_id
_entity_poly.type
_entity_poly.pdbx_seq_one_letter_code
_entity_poly.pdbx_strand_id
1 'polypeptide(L)'
;MKKTIFCRVLAIGGLSVGALLQPVAADGPADLEALAEKARQAAGDLPKAGEKEQKPVADAVPEKTEPKQANAKAGENKAGEEKAAPVDLEKRAEKLGLLSSLSKDVSAVLTFTNGERLWGEVEESAMGQVFLDILEENEVDFSDPDSPGAKVAALFGEEFLLAVGKGTPKQAANLLKLNNLNEKYQTALMMRLWTIGMADEELFMDAGPFGSLSEAIRENPDFLVNLIASAEMPPILIASRISDAEQRDEVAALLQMGAGMALEFGAEEMPFMSDTSSEVGGINFSGLQIDGEVLIETLQEEMDLQQVLGEFIDPAGAQDMINSLKKKDLVLMSGVSGEAVYLYLGSRAEDIPLAKGPAERLTASDSFSFADPYLNEDLVSVLWMEQDLLEATTKGQPIFGNYIEGIRLGLQGNQTLGNPKELKKSLAKLQKLEKNYLATYQYQPTASVSFLRADGLHAETFGGLLEASYDWTTPHQLGSIAEGSFLTVQLGYNRASAELETDYLETAFEAVYQMAGVLNDADEPPAEFQEFLEGFDFFNDSMKDDALALWKGLLVTDEGVGTESIMEVDLAGSWPTVPGVPEEIVQEGLAPRISIVSSVKDRAKLGESWKQVEGAASNLLKTVSEKVGENIPMQKPMSSQTDGLKTWFFPFPMQTDDFVPSVTLDDEVMVMSTSKERAVALAKAAKKRGSGKTGIVVEMRFDPLRAFLADWLALVDKNPEGIIPNAEMLEFYQDNKETIAAVVESLAEFDRVTSHTRLEDGQLRTTTHFKTK
;
A
#
# COMPACT_ATOMS: atom_id res chain seq x y z
N MET A 1 6.94 6.18 17.38
CA MET A 1 7.66 5.80 16.13
C MET A 1 7.97 4.30 15.94
N LYS A 2 8.68 3.62 16.85
CA LYS A 2 8.97 2.17 16.67
C LYS A 2 7.71 1.31 16.60
N LYS A 3 6.63 1.82 17.19
CA LYS A 3 5.25 1.31 17.13
C LYS A 3 4.67 1.34 15.71
N THR A 4 4.75 2.47 15.01
CA THR A 4 4.22 2.61 13.64
C THR A 4 5.05 1.81 12.64
N ILE A 5 6.38 1.78 12.77
CA ILE A 5 7.25 0.96 11.92
C ILE A 5 7.08 -0.53 12.24
N PHE A 6 7.03 -0.94 13.52
CA PHE A 6 6.80 -2.34 13.90
C PHE A 6 5.39 -2.83 13.54
N CYS A 7 4.34 -2.00 13.69
CA CYS A 7 2.99 -2.33 13.22
C CYS A 7 2.87 -2.34 11.69
N ARG A 8 3.59 -1.46 10.96
CA ARG A 8 3.65 -1.50 9.49
C ARG A 8 4.47 -2.71 9.00
N VAL A 9 5.56 -3.08 9.67
CA VAL A 9 6.35 -4.29 9.38
C VAL A 9 5.58 -5.57 9.73
N LEU A 10 4.81 -5.60 10.82
CA LEU A 10 3.90 -6.70 11.15
C LEU A 10 2.67 -6.75 10.22
N ALA A 11 2.20 -5.62 9.68
CA ALA A 11 1.13 -5.62 8.68
C ALA A 11 1.64 -6.11 7.31
N ILE A 12 2.86 -5.73 6.91
CA ILE A 12 3.53 -6.23 5.71
C ILE A 12 3.91 -7.72 5.86
N GLY A 13 4.40 -8.13 7.04
CA GLY A 13 4.73 -9.53 7.35
C GLY A 13 3.51 -10.41 7.65
N GLY A 14 2.43 -9.83 8.17
CA GLY A 14 1.16 -10.52 8.47
C GLY A 14 0.34 -10.84 7.23
N LEU A 15 0.48 -10.04 6.16
CA LEU A 15 -0.05 -10.35 4.83
C LEU A 15 0.62 -11.59 4.20
N SER A 16 1.85 -11.94 4.61
CA SER A 16 2.53 -13.17 4.18
C SER A 16 2.36 -14.37 5.13
N VAL A 17 1.99 -14.18 6.40
CA VAL A 17 1.72 -15.30 7.34
C VAL A 17 0.28 -15.79 7.25
N GLY A 18 -0.68 -14.91 6.92
CA GLY A 18 -2.08 -15.33 6.64
C GLY A 18 -2.22 -16.24 5.42
N ALA A 19 -1.29 -16.17 4.47
CA ALA A 19 -1.22 -17.08 3.32
C ALA A 19 -0.57 -18.43 3.64
N LEU A 20 0.14 -18.55 4.78
CA LEU A 20 0.82 -19.77 5.24
C LEU A 20 0.08 -20.50 6.38
N LEU A 21 -1.11 -20.02 6.77
CA LEU A 21 -1.98 -20.63 7.78
C LEU A 21 -3.37 -20.98 7.23
N GLN A 22 -3.47 -21.34 5.95
CA GLN A 22 -4.57 -22.21 5.54
C GLN A 22 -4.36 -23.58 6.20
N PRO A 23 -5.36 -24.17 6.87
CA PRO A 23 -5.23 -25.53 7.33
C PRO A 23 -5.17 -26.43 6.09
N VAL A 24 -4.00 -27.03 5.85
CA VAL A 24 -3.88 -28.22 5.01
C VAL A 24 -4.65 -29.31 5.74
N ALA A 25 -5.93 -29.47 5.38
CA ALA A 25 -6.76 -30.58 5.78
C ALA A 25 -6.27 -31.86 5.09
N ALA A 26 -5.22 -32.47 5.65
CA ALA A 26 -4.78 -33.80 5.26
C ALA A 26 -4.04 -34.47 6.43
N ASP A 27 -4.78 -35.05 7.38
CA ASP A 27 -4.57 -36.41 7.89
C ASP A 27 -5.59 -36.74 9.00
N GLY A 28 -6.08 -37.98 9.01
CA GLY A 28 -7.36 -38.38 9.61
C GLY A 28 -7.49 -38.43 11.15
N PRO A 29 -8.70 -38.72 11.67
CA PRO A 29 -9.14 -38.51 13.06
C PRO A 29 -8.54 -39.45 14.14
N ALA A 30 -7.62 -40.36 13.81
CA ALA A 30 -7.18 -41.42 14.72
C ALA A 30 -6.10 -41.01 15.74
N ASP A 31 -5.29 -39.99 15.46
CA ASP A 31 -4.17 -39.60 16.35
C ASP A 31 -4.54 -38.54 17.40
N LEU A 32 -5.65 -37.81 17.23
CA LEU A 32 -6.14 -36.82 18.20
C LEU A 32 -6.76 -37.48 19.44
N GLU A 33 -7.39 -38.64 19.29
CA GLU A 33 -8.07 -39.35 20.39
C GLU A 33 -7.06 -39.92 21.41
N ALA A 34 -5.89 -40.37 20.94
CA ALA A 34 -4.80 -40.89 21.78
C ALA A 34 -4.09 -39.80 22.61
N LEU A 35 -4.03 -38.57 22.09
CA LEU A 35 -3.51 -37.40 22.80
C LEU A 35 -4.50 -36.88 23.86
N ALA A 36 -5.79 -36.88 23.55
CA ALA A 36 -6.84 -36.48 24.48
C ALA A 36 -6.97 -37.42 25.70
N GLU A 37 -6.76 -38.73 25.52
CA GLU A 37 -6.84 -39.69 26.61
C GLU A 37 -5.67 -39.58 27.61
N LYS A 38 -4.47 -39.21 27.14
CA LYS A 38 -3.32 -38.89 28.01
C LYS A 38 -3.52 -37.62 28.82
N ALA A 39 -4.17 -36.60 28.25
CA ALA A 39 -4.46 -35.35 28.95
C ALA A 39 -5.52 -35.52 30.06
N ARG A 40 -6.53 -36.37 29.84
CA ARG A 40 -7.58 -36.67 30.85
C ARG A 40 -7.04 -37.41 32.07
N GLN A 41 -6.02 -38.25 31.91
CA GLN A 41 -5.39 -38.96 33.02
C GLN A 41 -4.52 -38.05 33.90
N ALA A 42 -3.98 -36.95 33.36
CA ALA A 42 -3.16 -36.00 34.10
C ALA A 42 -3.97 -35.00 34.95
N ALA A 43 -5.23 -34.75 34.60
CA ALA A 43 -6.08 -33.75 35.24
C ALA A 43 -6.81 -34.22 36.53
N GLY A 44 -6.71 -35.51 36.88
CA GLY A 44 -7.48 -36.11 37.97
C GLY A 44 -7.02 -35.79 39.41
N ASP A 45 -5.84 -35.19 39.60
CA ASP A 45 -5.10 -35.34 40.86
C ASP A 45 -4.66 -34.04 41.57
N LEU A 46 -5.39 -32.90 41.51
CA LEU A 46 -5.07 -31.75 42.38
C LEU A 46 -6.26 -30.98 42.99
N PRO A 47 -6.12 -30.49 44.26
CA PRO A 47 -7.22 -30.00 45.09
C PRO A 47 -7.51 -28.48 44.98
N LYS A 48 -8.78 -28.12 45.21
CA LYS A 48 -9.33 -26.74 45.18
C LYS A 48 -9.04 -25.93 46.46
N ALA A 49 -8.72 -24.64 46.28
CA ALA A 49 -8.84 -23.55 47.27
C ALA A 49 -8.84 -22.21 46.49
N GLY A 50 -9.52 -21.11 46.82
CA GLY A 50 -10.39 -20.70 47.92
C GLY A 50 -10.54 -19.17 47.81
N GLU A 51 -11.78 -18.66 47.78
CA GLU A 51 -12.16 -17.26 47.53
C GLU A 51 -11.64 -16.26 48.59
N LYS A 52 -11.25 -15.05 48.15
CA LYS A 52 -11.40 -13.81 48.96
C LYS A 52 -11.69 -12.57 48.10
N GLU A 53 -12.77 -11.89 48.47
CA GLU A 53 -13.23 -10.57 48.00
C GLU A 53 -12.26 -9.42 48.30
N GLN A 54 -12.19 -8.42 47.40
CA GLN A 54 -11.90 -7.02 47.75
C GLN A 54 -12.78 -6.04 46.96
N LYS A 55 -13.23 -4.99 47.67
CA LYS A 55 -14.12 -3.90 47.26
C LYS A 55 -13.35 -2.69 46.67
N PRO A 56 -14.04 -1.80 45.94
CA PRO A 56 -13.44 -0.82 45.01
C PRO A 56 -13.26 0.59 45.61
N VAL A 57 -12.32 1.38 45.07
CA VAL A 57 -12.28 2.85 45.22
C VAL A 57 -11.75 3.56 43.96
N ALA A 58 -12.68 4.23 43.29
CA ALA A 58 -12.74 5.58 42.70
C ALA A 58 -11.55 6.26 41.96
N ASP A 59 -11.98 6.82 40.81
CA ASP A 59 -11.40 7.71 39.81
C ASP A 59 -10.63 8.97 40.26
N ALA A 60 -9.68 9.39 39.42
CA ALA A 60 -9.41 10.79 39.12
C ALA A 60 -8.84 10.95 37.70
N VAL A 61 -9.59 11.65 36.83
CA VAL A 61 -9.23 12.05 35.47
C VAL A 61 -8.65 13.48 35.49
N PRO A 62 -7.53 13.77 34.80
CA PRO A 62 -7.19 15.14 34.44
C PRO A 62 -7.53 15.48 32.98
N GLU A 63 -8.09 16.68 32.87
CA GLU A 63 -8.39 17.55 31.73
C GLU A 63 -7.53 17.46 30.46
N LYS A 64 -8.26 17.53 29.32
CA LYS A 64 -7.75 17.68 27.95
C LYS A 64 -7.17 19.07 27.71
N THR A 65 -6.03 19.15 27.04
CA THR A 65 -5.52 20.36 26.39
C THR A 65 -5.55 20.17 24.87
N GLU A 66 -6.18 21.09 24.15
CA GLU A 66 -6.23 21.11 22.68
C GLU A 66 -4.87 21.53 22.09
N PRO A 67 -4.36 20.87 21.03
CA PRO A 67 -3.15 21.31 20.35
C PRO A 67 -3.45 22.48 19.40
N LYS A 68 -2.67 23.56 19.56
CA LYS A 68 -2.68 24.74 18.68
C LYS A 68 -2.01 24.43 17.34
N GLN A 69 -2.65 24.88 16.26
CA GLN A 69 -2.09 24.93 14.91
C GLN A 69 -0.75 25.69 14.88
N ALA A 70 0.29 25.02 14.38
CA ALA A 70 1.61 25.60 14.19
C ALA A 70 1.63 26.39 12.86
N ASN A 71 1.66 27.72 12.96
CA ASN A 71 2.04 28.59 11.85
C ASN A 71 3.55 28.44 11.61
N ALA A 72 3.93 27.83 10.49
CA ALA A 72 5.30 27.76 10.05
C ALA A 72 5.77 29.15 9.58
N LYS A 73 6.75 29.73 10.28
CA LYS A 73 7.62 30.77 9.71
C LYS A 73 8.80 30.06 9.07
N ALA A 74 8.86 30.12 7.74
CA ALA A 74 9.98 29.63 6.94
C ALA A 74 11.30 30.27 7.41
N GLY A 75 12.26 29.43 7.78
CA GLY A 75 13.64 29.85 7.96
C GLY A 75 14.33 29.93 6.60
N GLU A 76 14.75 31.13 6.22
CA GLU A 76 15.55 31.37 5.01
C GLU A 76 16.88 30.60 5.09
N ASN A 77 17.01 29.50 4.34
CA ASN A 77 18.31 29.00 3.91
C ASN A 77 18.62 29.61 2.55
N LYS A 78 19.47 30.64 2.56
CA LYS A 78 20.02 31.26 1.35
C LYS A 78 21.08 30.35 0.72
N ALA A 79 20.68 29.59 -0.28
CA ALA A 79 21.52 29.28 -1.43
C ALA A 79 20.73 29.77 -2.65
N GLY A 80 21.13 30.91 -3.21
CA GLY A 80 20.46 31.51 -4.34
C GLY A 80 20.72 30.67 -5.59
N GLU A 81 19.72 29.92 -6.04
CA GLU A 81 19.57 29.64 -7.45
C GLU A 81 18.94 30.87 -8.11
N GLU A 82 19.73 31.47 -8.98
CA GLU A 82 19.30 32.53 -9.88
C GLU A 82 18.09 32.01 -10.67
N LYS A 83 16.92 32.65 -10.49
CA LYS A 83 15.70 32.31 -11.24
C LYS A 83 16.07 32.26 -12.72
N ALA A 84 16.11 31.06 -13.31
CA ALA A 84 16.46 30.88 -14.70
C ALA A 84 15.60 31.79 -15.58
N ALA A 85 16.18 32.34 -16.65
CA ALA A 85 15.42 33.12 -17.61
C ALA A 85 14.19 32.32 -18.07
N PRO A 86 13.02 32.94 -18.24
CA PRO A 86 11.82 32.23 -18.67
C PRO A 86 12.10 31.49 -19.98
N VAL A 87 11.83 30.17 -19.98
CA VAL A 87 12.03 29.31 -21.14
C VAL A 87 11.07 29.76 -22.26
N ASP A 88 11.56 29.77 -23.50
CA ASP A 88 10.73 29.99 -24.68
C ASP A 88 9.66 28.90 -24.79
N LEU A 89 8.39 29.29 -24.84
CA LEU A 89 7.25 28.37 -24.83
C LEU A 89 7.24 27.43 -26.04
N GLU A 90 7.71 27.89 -27.21
CA GLU A 90 7.82 27.02 -28.39
C GLU A 90 8.92 25.98 -28.21
N LYS A 91 10.05 26.35 -27.59
CA LYS A 91 11.12 25.41 -27.26
C LYS A 91 10.65 24.37 -26.23
N ARG A 92 9.86 24.79 -25.24
CA ARG A 92 9.24 23.85 -24.27
C ARG A 92 8.30 22.88 -24.99
N ALA A 93 7.44 23.39 -25.87
CA ALA A 93 6.52 22.56 -26.65
C ALA A 93 7.25 21.53 -27.50
N GLU A 94 8.31 21.94 -28.21
CA GLU A 94 9.15 21.05 -29.03
C GLU A 94 9.76 19.92 -28.18
N LYS A 95 10.29 20.23 -27.00
CA LYS A 95 10.94 19.26 -26.11
C LYS A 95 9.98 18.30 -25.41
N LEU A 96 8.72 18.69 -25.27
CA LEU A 96 7.69 17.88 -24.63
C LEU A 96 6.82 17.10 -25.64
N GLY A 97 7.09 17.18 -26.94
CA GLY A 97 6.47 16.33 -27.95
C GLY A 97 4.93 16.36 -27.95
N LEU A 98 4.29 15.20 -27.96
CA LEU A 98 2.84 14.98 -27.94
C LEU A 98 2.16 15.66 -26.76
N LEU A 99 2.81 15.81 -25.60
CA LEU A 99 2.27 16.55 -24.45
C LEU A 99 1.94 18.01 -24.83
N SER A 100 2.65 18.60 -25.79
CA SER A 100 2.39 19.95 -26.28
C SER A 100 1.12 20.08 -27.14
N SER A 101 0.54 18.96 -27.58
CA SER A 101 -0.72 18.96 -28.33
C SER A 101 -1.95 19.11 -27.44
N LEU A 102 -1.82 18.83 -26.13
CA LEU A 102 -2.92 18.85 -25.18
C LEU A 102 -3.40 20.26 -24.85
N SER A 103 -4.72 20.40 -24.64
CA SER A 103 -5.33 21.63 -24.16
C SER A 103 -5.18 21.79 -22.65
N LYS A 104 -5.43 23.00 -22.15
CA LYS A 104 -5.49 23.30 -20.70
C LYS A 104 -6.66 22.65 -19.95
N ASP A 105 -7.59 22.00 -20.65
CA ASP A 105 -8.74 21.31 -20.03
C ASP A 105 -8.39 19.88 -19.57
N VAL A 106 -7.11 19.50 -19.61
CA VAL A 106 -6.61 18.22 -19.09
C VAL A 106 -6.48 18.28 -17.57
N SER A 107 -6.97 17.23 -16.89
CA SER A 107 -6.89 17.04 -15.44
C SER A 107 -5.67 16.22 -15.01
N ALA A 108 -5.23 15.27 -15.85
CA ALA A 108 -3.98 14.55 -15.65
C ALA A 108 -3.42 14.01 -16.96
N VAL A 109 -2.11 13.80 -16.96
CA VAL A 109 -1.36 13.27 -18.09
C VAL A 109 -0.21 12.38 -17.61
N LEU A 110 0.03 11.32 -18.36
CA LEU A 110 1.22 10.49 -18.32
C LEU A 110 1.78 10.42 -19.73
N THR A 111 3.06 10.70 -19.89
CA THR A 111 3.76 10.50 -21.16
C THR A 111 5.06 9.75 -20.93
N PHE A 112 5.39 8.91 -21.90
CA PHE A 112 6.70 8.28 -22.05
C PHE A 112 7.32 8.74 -23.35
N THR A 113 8.60 9.04 -23.33
CA THR A 113 9.39 9.44 -24.50
C THR A 113 10.52 8.44 -24.70
N ASN A 114 10.90 8.20 -25.95
CA ASN A 114 11.92 7.23 -26.34
C ASN A 114 11.60 5.78 -25.92
N GLY A 115 10.34 5.36 -26.06
CA GLY A 115 9.91 4.04 -25.62
C GLY A 115 10.63 2.87 -26.30
N GLU A 116 11.02 2.99 -27.57
CA GLU A 116 11.77 2.00 -28.35
C GLU A 116 13.14 1.80 -27.76
N ARG A 117 13.79 2.89 -27.36
CA ARG A 117 15.07 2.82 -26.69
C ARG A 117 14.91 2.22 -25.30
N LEU A 118 13.90 2.62 -24.53
CA LEU A 118 13.66 2.05 -23.20
C LEU A 118 13.34 0.56 -23.28
N TRP A 119 12.54 0.16 -24.26
CA TRP A 119 12.23 -1.22 -24.57
C TRP A 119 13.48 -1.98 -24.98
N GLY A 120 14.30 -1.42 -25.86
CA GLY A 120 15.60 -1.98 -26.23
C GLY A 120 16.55 -2.10 -25.03
N GLU A 121 16.59 -1.12 -24.13
CA GLU A 121 17.37 -1.20 -22.88
C GLU A 121 16.82 -2.29 -21.94
N VAL A 122 15.50 -2.50 -21.88
CA VAL A 122 14.88 -3.64 -21.17
C VAL A 122 15.30 -4.96 -21.83
N GLU A 123 15.14 -5.10 -23.14
CA GLU A 123 15.54 -6.28 -23.90
C GLU A 123 17.04 -6.59 -23.75
N GLU A 124 17.91 -5.58 -23.69
CA GLU A 124 19.35 -5.81 -23.51
C GLU A 124 19.74 -6.09 -22.05
N SER A 125 18.90 -5.75 -21.08
CA SER A 125 19.17 -5.96 -19.65
C SER A 125 18.91 -7.40 -19.21
N ALA A 126 19.75 -7.91 -18.31
CA ALA A 126 19.57 -9.21 -17.69
C ALA A 126 18.23 -9.29 -16.95
N MET A 127 17.79 -8.21 -16.28
CA MET A 127 16.50 -8.19 -15.60
C MET A 127 15.33 -8.23 -16.60
N GLY A 128 15.44 -7.50 -17.70
CA GLY A 128 14.40 -7.49 -18.72
C GLY A 128 14.31 -8.81 -19.48
N GLN A 129 15.42 -9.50 -19.74
CA GLN A 129 15.40 -10.85 -20.31
C GLN A 129 14.63 -11.82 -19.40
N VAL A 130 14.91 -11.82 -18.09
CA VAL A 130 14.15 -12.64 -17.13
C VAL A 130 12.66 -12.29 -17.12
N PHE A 131 12.32 -11.00 -17.21
CA PHE A 131 10.93 -10.57 -17.30
C PHE A 131 10.23 -11.07 -18.58
N LEU A 132 10.92 -11.02 -19.71
CA LEU A 132 10.42 -11.52 -21.00
C LEU A 132 10.23 -13.04 -20.99
N ASP A 133 11.17 -13.79 -20.40
CA ASP A 133 11.06 -15.25 -20.26
C ASP A 133 9.81 -15.63 -19.43
N ILE A 134 9.57 -14.94 -18.30
CA ILE A 134 8.38 -15.16 -17.46
C ILE A 134 7.09 -14.83 -18.23
N LEU A 135 7.09 -13.79 -19.05
CA LEU A 135 5.92 -13.42 -19.86
C LEU A 135 5.63 -14.46 -20.93
N GLU A 136 6.68 -14.97 -21.61
CA GLU A 136 6.56 -16.03 -22.61
C GLU A 136 5.95 -17.31 -21.99
N GLU A 137 6.40 -17.69 -20.79
CA GLU A 137 5.83 -18.82 -20.03
C GLU A 137 4.34 -18.63 -19.68
N ASN A 138 3.87 -17.37 -19.57
CA ASN A 138 2.47 -17.02 -19.31
C ASN A 138 1.67 -16.71 -20.59
N GLU A 139 2.14 -17.19 -21.75
CA GLU A 139 1.52 -17.02 -23.07
C GLU A 139 1.40 -15.55 -23.52
N VAL A 140 2.23 -14.65 -22.95
CA VAL A 140 2.34 -13.25 -23.37
C VAL A 140 3.64 -13.08 -24.16
N ASP A 141 3.56 -13.35 -25.46
CA ASP A 141 4.68 -13.21 -26.37
C ASP A 141 4.84 -11.76 -26.83
N PHE A 142 6.04 -11.20 -26.76
CA PHE A 142 6.40 -9.89 -27.34
C PHE A 142 7.28 -10.02 -28.59
N SER A 143 7.79 -11.21 -28.86
CA SER A 143 8.70 -11.53 -29.97
C SER A 143 7.98 -11.81 -31.28
N ASP A 144 6.78 -12.39 -31.24
CA ASP A 144 5.91 -12.53 -32.41
C ASP A 144 5.25 -11.19 -32.75
N PRO A 145 5.55 -10.56 -33.91
CA PRO A 145 4.95 -9.29 -34.32
C PRO A 145 3.42 -9.33 -34.39
N ASP A 146 2.82 -10.51 -34.58
CA ASP A 146 1.37 -10.67 -34.67
C ASP A 146 0.68 -10.81 -33.31
N SER A 147 1.44 -10.98 -32.22
CA SER A 147 0.89 -11.17 -30.88
C SER A 147 0.20 -9.91 -30.33
N PRO A 148 -0.74 -10.06 -29.38
CA PRO A 148 -1.28 -8.93 -28.64
C PRO A 148 -0.20 -8.15 -27.87
N GLY A 149 0.85 -8.83 -27.38
CA GLY A 149 1.97 -8.23 -26.66
C GLY A 149 2.78 -7.27 -27.52
N ALA A 150 3.19 -7.71 -28.72
CA ALA A 150 3.94 -6.89 -29.67
C ALA A 150 3.13 -5.68 -30.16
N LYS A 151 1.82 -5.87 -30.39
CA LYS A 151 0.91 -4.77 -30.77
C LYS A 151 0.73 -3.74 -29.65
N VAL A 152 0.72 -4.17 -28.39
CA VAL A 152 0.71 -3.26 -27.23
C VAL A 152 2.06 -2.56 -27.09
N ALA A 153 3.18 -3.27 -27.26
CA ALA A 153 4.52 -2.68 -27.23
C ALA A 153 4.69 -1.59 -28.31
N ALA A 154 4.14 -1.80 -29.51
CA ALA A 154 4.11 -0.82 -30.58
C ALA A 154 3.47 0.52 -30.17
N LEU A 155 2.46 0.51 -29.29
CA LEU A 155 1.83 1.74 -28.78
C LEU A 155 2.80 2.56 -27.92
N PHE A 156 3.81 1.93 -27.32
CA PHE A 156 4.84 2.60 -26.54
C PHE A 156 6.03 3.06 -27.40
N GLY A 157 6.06 2.71 -28.70
CA GLY A 157 7.14 2.89 -29.68
C GLY A 157 8.01 4.13 -29.49
N GLU A 158 7.66 5.30 -30.01
CA GLU A 158 8.58 6.45 -29.89
C GLU A 158 8.18 7.39 -28.76
N GLU A 159 6.89 7.64 -28.66
CA GLU A 159 6.31 8.53 -27.67
C GLU A 159 4.90 8.05 -27.37
N PHE A 160 4.58 7.85 -26.10
CA PHE A 160 3.24 7.51 -25.63
C PHE A 160 2.67 8.62 -24.78
N LEU A 161 1.36 8.82 -24.89
CA LEU A 161 0.60 9.80 -24.12
C LEU A 161 -0.71 9.19 -23.67
N LEU A 162 -1.03 9.33 -22.39
CA LEU A 162 -2.36 9.12 -21.84
C LEU A 162 -2.78 10.41 -21.13
N ALA A 163 -3.88 11.02 -21.56
CA ALA A 163 -4.43 12.21 -20.95
C ALA A 163 -5.91 11.99 -20.57
N VAL A 164 -6.30 12.51 -19.40
CA VAL A 164 -7.69 12.54 -18.95
C VAL A 164 -8.14 13.98 -18.77
N GLY A 165 -9.29 14.30 -19.36
CA GLY A 165 -9.79 15.65 -19.50
C GLY A 165 -10.71 16.09 -18.35
N LYS A 166 -11.28 17.27 -18.56
CA LYS A 166 -12.25 17.90 -17.66
C LYS A 166 -13.37 16.95 -17.26
N GLY A 167 -13.75 17.01 -15.98
CA GLY A 167 -14.78 16.15 -15.39
C GLY A 167 -14.22 14.92 -14.69
N THR A 168 -12.95 14.58 -14.94
CA THR A 168 -12.28 13.43 -14.28
C THR A 168 -12.32 13.51 -12.74
N PRO A 169 -12.04 14.64 -12.06
CA PRO A 169 -12.14 14.70 -10.60
C PRO A 169 -13.53 14.32 -10.07
N LYS A 170 -14.60 14.82 -10.72
CA LYS A 170 -15.98 14.50 -10.35
C LYS A 170 -16.28 13.02 -10.56
N GLN A 171 -15.85 12.45 -11.69
CA GLN A 171 -16.08 11.04 -11.99
C GLN A 171 -15.29 10.11 -11.06
N ALA A 172 -14.03 10.44 -10.77
CA ALA A 172 -13.21 9.71 -9.80
C ALA A 172 -13.84 9.70 -8.40
N ALA A 173 -14.33 10.86 -7.94
CA ALA A 173 -15.06 10.96 -6.66
C ALA A 173 -16.35 10.13 -6.66
N ASN A 174 -17.04 10.02 -7.79
CA ASN A 174 -18.24 9.19 -7.93
C ASN A 174 -17.91 7.69 -7.87
N LEU A 175 -16.87 7.24 -8.57
CA LEU A 175 -16.40 5.85 -8.51
C LEU A 175 -15.94 5.46 -7.11
N LEU A 176 -15.23 6.35 -6.41
CA LEU A 176 -14.81 6.09 -5.03
C LEU A 176 -15.99 6.02 -4.06
N LYS A 177 -17.03 6.84 -4.25
CA LYS A 177 -18.26 6.70 -3.44
C LYS A 177 -18.93 5.35 -3.65
N LEU A 178 -18.96 4.85 -4.89
CA LEU A 178 -19.50 3.52 -5.19
C LEU A 178 -18.66 2.43 -4.51
N ASN A 179 -17.34 2.50 -4.64
CA ASN A 179 -16.43 1.57 -3.98
C ASN A 179 -16.62 1.58 -2.45
N ASN A 180 -16.65 2.77 -1.85
CA ASN A 180 -16.85 2.94 -0.40
C ASN A 180 -18.19 2.33 0.08
N LEU A 181 -19.26 2.51 -0.70
CA LEU A 181 -20.54 1.91 -0.41
C LEU A 181 -20.47 0.37 -0.51
N ASN A 182 -19.85 -0.15 -1.56
CA ASN A 182 -19.66 -1.58 -1.76
C ASN A 182 -18.84 -2.20 -0.61
N GLU A 183 -17.69 -1.62 -0.24
CA GLU A 183 -16.87 -2.08 0.89
C GLU A 183 -17.65 -2.13 2.21
N LYS A 184 -18.43 -1.08 2.49
CA LYS A 184 -19.27 -0.99 3.68
C LYS A 184 -20.30 -2.12 3.74
N TYR A 185 -21.01 -2.38 2.64
CA TYR A 185 -22.05 -3.41 2.59
C TYR A 185 -21.47 -4.83 2.45
N GLN A 186 -20.32 -5.00 1.78
CA GLN A 186 -19.56 -6.24 1.81
C GLN A 186 -19.15 -6.58 3.24
N THR A 187 -18.64 -5.60 3.99
CA THR A 187 -18.27 -5.81 5.39
C THR A 187 -19.51 -6.10 6.26
N ALA A 188 -20.62 -5.39 6.04
CA ALA A 188 -21.87 -5.65 6.75
C ALA A 188 -22.40 -7.06 6.46
N LEU A 189 -22.38 -7.47 5.18
CA LEU A 189 -22.77 -8.81 4.76
C LEU A 189 -21.85 -9.84 5.39
N MET A 190 -20.52 -9.69 5.30
CA MET A 190 -19.57 -10.61 5.96
C MET A 190 -19.84 -10.73 7.46
N MET A 191 -20.12 -9.62 8.14
CA MET A 191 -20.46 -9.66 9.57
C MET A 191 -21.81 -10.33 9.85
N ARG A 192 -22.81 -10.18 8.97
CA ARG A 192 -24.09 -10.87 9.10
C ARG A 192 -23.97 -12.35 8.75
N LEU A 193 -23.25 -12.70 7.69
CA LEU A 193 -22.95 -14.06 7.27
C LEU A 193 -22.12 -14.78 8.32
N TRP A 194 -21.22 -14.08 8.99
CA TRP A 194 -20.52 -14.64 10.14
C TRP A 194 -21.49 -15.02 11.26
N THR A 195 -22.58 -14.26 11.43
CA THR A 195 -23.64 -14.60 12.40
C THR A 195 -24.71 -15.57 11.90
N ILE A 196 -24.87 -15.70 10.58
CA ILE A 196 -25.80 -16.64 9.95
C ILE A 196 -25.13 -18.00 9.78
N GLY A 197 -23.83 -18.07 9.47
CA GLY A 197 -23.04 -19.30 9.48
C GLY A 197 -22.90 -19.92 10.87
N MET A 198 -23.13 -19.14 11.94
CA MET A 198 -23.38 -19.66 13.30
C MET A 198 -24.72 -20.42 13.41
N ALA A 199 -25.64 -20.30 12.45
CA ALA A 199 -27.00 -20.82 12.49
C ALA A 199 -27.40 -21.69 11.28
N ASP A 200 -26.84 -21.49 10.08
CA ASP A 200 -27.18 -22.18 8.81
C ASP A 200 -26.07 -22.02 7.72
N GLU A 201 -25.43 -23.12 7.32
CA GLU A 201 -24.37 -23.16 6.28
C GLU A 201 -24.89 -22.98 4.83
N GLU A 202 -26.15 -23.33 4.51
CA GLU A 202 -26.67 -23.21 3.14
C GLU A 202 -26.89 -21.74 2.75
N LEU A 203 -27.35 -20.91 3.70
CA LEU A 203 -27.51 -19.47 3.54
C LEU A 203 -26.18 -18.71 3.36
N PHE A 204 -25.07 -19.28 3.83
CA PHE A 204 -23.73 -18.72 3.67
C PHE A 204 -23.23 -18.85 2.21
N MET A 205 -23.55 -19.98 1.56
CA MET A 205 -23.13 -20.29 0.19
C MET A 205 -23.90 -19.51 -0.89
N ASP A 206 -25.16 -19.13 -0.62
CA ASP A 206 -25.99 -18.35 -1.55
C ASP A 206 -25.65 -16.84 -1.58
N ALA A 207 -24.91 -16.34 -0.59
CA ALA A 207 -24.56 -14.93 -0.46
C ALA A 207 -23.23 -14.59 -1.19
N GLY A 208 -23.24 -14.64 -2.51
CA GLY A 208 -22.08 -14.25 -3.33
C GLY A 208 -21.75 -12.75 -3.29
N PRO A 209 -20.63 -12.31 -3.89
CA PRO A 209 -20.20 -10.90 -3.92
C PRO A 209 -21.23 -9.95 -4.55
N PHE A 210 -22.10 -10.44 -5.44
CA PHE A 210 -23.23 -9.68 -5.99
C PHE A 210 -24.34 -9.40 -4.97
N GLY A 211 -24.47 -10.20 -3.91
CA GLY A 211 -25.46 -10.04 -2.85
C GLY A 211 -25.28 -8.73 -2.08
N SER A 212 -24.05 -8.38 -1.72
CA SER A 212 -23.74 -7.17 -0.95
C SER A 212 -23.99 -5.87 -1.71
N LEU A 213 -23.61 -5.82 -3.00
CA LEU A 213 -23.92 -4.68 -3.86
C LEU A 213 -25.43 -4.54 -4.07
N SER A 214 -26.15 -5.65 -4.27
CA SER A 214 -27.61 -5.62 -4.39
C SER A 214 -28.30 -5.10 -3.13
N GLU A 215 -27.80 -5.48 -1.95
CA GLU A 215 -28.31 -5.00 -0.67
C GLU A 215 -27.99 -3.51 -0.44
N ALA A 216 -26.78 -3.08 -0.78
CA ALA A 216 -26.38 -1.68 -0.74
C ALA A 216 -27.33 -0.79 -1.56
N ILE A 217 -27.67 -1.26 -2.77
CA ILE A 217 -28.58 -0.58 -3.68
C ILE A 217 -30.00 -0.58 -3.11
N ARG A 218 -30.51 -1.71 -2.58
CA ARG A 218 -31.85 -1.77 -1.99
C ARG A 218 -32.01 -0.88 -0.76
N GLU A 219 -30.99 -0.76 0.08
CA GLU A 219 -31.02 0.13 1.25
C GLU A 219 -30.80 1.61 0.89
N ASN A 220 -30.16 1.89 -0.26
CA ASN A 220 -29.87 3.25 -0.73
C ASN A 220 -30.24 3.43 -2.22
N PRO A 221 -31.51 3.27 -2.62
CA PRO A 221 -31.91 3.28 -4.02
C PRO A 221 -31.58 4.62 -4.70
N ASP A 222 -31.77 5.72 -3.99
CA ASP A 222 -31.42 7.07 -4.44
C ASP A 222 -29.93 7.22 -4.75
N PHE A 223 -29.04 6.47 -4.08
CA PHE A 223 -27.61 6.57 -4.33
C PHE A 223 -27.27 6.10 -5.74
N LEU A 224 -27.77 4.94 -6.17
CA LEU A 224 -27.50 4.40 -7.51
C LEU A 224 -28.10 5.32 -8.58
N VAL A 225 -29.35 5.77 -8.40
CA VAL A 225 -30.01 6.70 -9.33
C VAL A 225 -29.19 7.99 -9.47
N ASN A 226 -28.77 8.59 -8.36
CA ASN A 226 -27.95 9.81 -8.37
C ASN A 226 -26.54 9.58 -8.94
N LEU A 227 -25.94 8.42 -8.67
CA LEU A 227 -24.62 8.05 -9.19
C LEU A 227 -24.68 7.96 -10.72
N ILE A 228 -25.64 7.21 -11.28
CA ILE A 228 -25.82 7.06 -12.72
C ILE A 228 -26.18 8.40 -13.38
N ALA A 229 -27.06 9.19 -12.76
CA ALA A 229 -27.39 10.52 -13.25
C ALA A 229 -26.14 11.42 -13.33
N SER A 230 -25.27 11.36 -12.32
CA SER A 230 -24.06 12.19 -12.22
C SER A 230 -22.82 11.61 -12.91
N ALA A 231 -22.85 10.34 -13.31
CA ALA A 231 -21.75 9.66 -13.98
C ALA A 231 -21.57 10.21 -15.39
N GLU A 232 -20.34 10.58 -15.73
CA GLU A 232 -19.99 11.09 -17.06
C GLU A 232 -18.74 10.34 -17.51
N MET A 233 -18.65 10.00 -18.79
CA MET A 233 -17.41 9.47 -19.34
C MET A 233 -16.46 10.64 -19.59
N PRO A 234 -15.40 10.82 -18.77
CA PRO A 234 -14.47 11.91 -18.97
C PRO A 234 -13.75 11.72 -20.32
N PRO A 235 -13.27 12.80 -20.94
CA PRO A 235 -12.41 12.70 -22.12
C PRO A 235 -11.15 11.92 -21.78
N ILE A 236 -10.87 10.83 -22.49
CA ILE A 236 -9.63 10.07 -22.42
C ILE A 236 -9.00 10.15 -23.79
N LEU A 237 -7.75 10.59 -23.86
CA LEU A 237 -6.96 10.62 -25.07
C LEU A 237 -5.72 9.75 -24.86
N ILE A 238 -5.59 8.73 -25.69
CA ILE A 238 -4.35 7.97 -25.85
C ILE A 238 -3.72 8.43 -27.16
N ALA A 239 -2.42 8.67 -27.17
CA ALA A 239 -1.70 8.96 -28.40
C ALA A 239 -0.35 8.25 -28.42
N SER A 240 0.07 7.85 -29.61
CA SER A 240 1.37 7.24 -29.85
C SER A 240 2.03 7.86 -31.07
N ARG A 241 3.34 8.12 -31.01
CA ARG A 241 4.16 8.49 -32.17
C ARG A 241 4.81 7.22 -32.72
N ILE A 242 4.63 7.01 -34.02
CA ILE A 242 5.11 5.85 -34.77
C ILE A 242 5.61 6.35 -36.13
N SER A 243 6.93 6.43 -36.32
CA SER A 243 7.54 6.87 -37.57
C SER A 243 7.36 5.84 -38.68
N ASP A 244 7.41 4.54 -38.35
CA ASP A 244 7.15 3.47 -39.31
C ASP A 244 5.71 3.57 -39.84
N ALA A 245 5.59 3.67 -41.16
CA ALA A 245 4.29 3.93 -41.79
C ALA A 245 3.36 2.72 -41.79
N GLU A 246 3.91 1.51 -41.93
CA GLU A 246 3.13 0.27 -41.98
C GLU A 246 2.59 -0.04 -40.58
N GLN A 247 3.45 0.00 -39.56
CA GLN A 247 3.07 -0.20 -38.17
C GLN A 247 2.08 0.87 -37.69
N ARG A 248 2.27 2.13 -38.11
CA ARG A 248 1.32 3.21 -37.81
C ARG A 248 -0.05 2.96 -38.42
N ASP A 249 -0.11 2.49 -39.67
CA ASP A 249 -1.37 2.18 -40.35
C ASP A 249 -2.05 0.95 -39.71
N GLU A 250 -1.29 -0.04 -39.27
CA GLU A 250 -1.79 -1.21 -38.52
C GLU A 250 -2.35 -0.83 -37.15
N VAL A 251 -1.63 -0.01 -36.38
CA VAL A 251 -2.11 0.50 -35.09
C VAL A 251 -3.35 1.38 -35.29
N ALA A 252 -3.36 2.25 -36.30
CA ALA A 252 -4.54 3.05 -36.63
C ALA A 252 -5.72 2.15 -37.02
N ALA A 253 -5.51 1.08 -37.79
CA ALA A 253 -6.54 0.12 -38.17
C ALA A 253 -7.05 -0.69 -36.96
N LEU A 254 -6.16 -1.13 -36.06
CA LEU A 254 -6.50 -1.81 -34.80
C LEU A 254 -7.40 -0.92 -33.93
N LEU A 255 -7.02 0.34 -33.77
CA LEU A 255 -7.80 1.33 -33.03
C LEU A 255 -9.14 1.67 -33.71
N GLN A 256 -9.24 1.41 -35.02
CA GLN A 256 -10.47 1.52 -35.80
C GLN A 256 -11.29 0.22 -35.84
N MET A 257 -10.84 -0.91 -35.27
CA MET A 257 -11.58 -2.18 -35.30
C MET A 257 -12.98 -2.06 -34.65
N GLY A 258 -13.18 -1.13 -33.72
CA GLY A 258 -14.51 -0.77 -33.22
C GLY A 258 -15.48 -0.37 -34.34
N ALA A 259 -15.03 0.47 -35.28
CA ALA A 259 -15.80 0.86 -36.47
C ALA A 259 -16.01 -0.31 -37.44
N GLY A 260 -15.05 -1.24 -37.52
CA GLY A 260 -15.18 -2.49 -38.27
C GLY A 260 -16.32 -3.38 -37.78
N MET A 261 -16.51 -3.51 -36.45
CA MET A 261 -17.62 -4.29 -35.88
C MET A 261 -18.99 -3.71 -36.22
N ALA A 262 -19.18 -2.38 -36.16
CA ALA A 262 -20.45 -1.75 -36.55
C ALA A 262 -20.77 -1.97 -38.04
N LEU A 263 -19.75 -2.06 -38.89
CA LEU A 263 -19.90 -2.39 -40.31
C LEU A 263 -20.16 -3.89 -40.56
N GLU A 264 -19.63 -4.78 -39.71
CA GLU A 264 -19.75 -6.24 -39.84
C GLU A 264 -21.10 -6.77 -39.38
N PHE A 265 -21.60 -6.30 -38.23
CA PHE A 265 -22.95 -6.61 -37.73
C PHE A 265 -24.04 -5.75 -38.41
N GLY A 266 -23.66 -4.58 -38.95
CA GLY A 266 -24.54 -3.69 -39.69
C GLY A 266 -25.55 -2.93 -38.82
N ALA A 267 -26.13 -1.86 -39.38
CA ALA A 267 -27.10 -1.00 -38.69
C ALA A 267 -28.41 -1.69 -38.29
N GLU A 268 -28.70 -2.89 -38.83
CA GLU A 268 -29.87 -3.69 -38.45
C GLU A 268 -29.64 -4.49 -37.16
N GLU A 269 -28.42 -4.98 -36.89
CA GLU A 269 -28.12 -5.76 -35.68
C GLU A 269 -27.64 -4.88 -34.51
N MET A 270 -27.07 -3.71 -34.78
CA MET A 270 -26.67 -2.73 -33.75
C MET A 270 -27.13 -1.30 -34.08
N PRO A 271 -28.45 -1.00 -34.02
CA PRO A 271 -29.02 0.29 -34.40
C PRO A 271 -28.58 1.46 -33.51
N PHE A 272 -28.04 1.18 -32.33
CA PHE A 272 -27.53 2.14 -31.37
C PHE A 272 -26.10 2.61 -31.68
N MET A 273 -25.45 2.08 -32.71
CA MET A 273 -24.12 2.53 -33.17
C MET A 273 -24.24 3.36 -34.44
N SER A 274 -23.56 4.51 -34.50
CA SER A 274 -23.51 5.38 -35.67
C SER A 274 -22.12 5.94 -35.93
N ASP A 275 -21.80 6.23 -37.19
CA ASP A 275 -20.54 6.88 -37.57
C ASP A 275 -20.51 8.32 -37.05
N THR A 276 -19.36 8.73 -36.51
CA THR A 276 -19.11 10.11 -36.08
C THR A 276 -17.76 10.61 -36.57
N SER A 277 -17.68 11.90 -36.86
CA SER A 277 -16.44 12.56 -37.29
C SER A 277 -16.37 14.00 -36.78
N SER A 278 -15.15 14.46 -36.52
CA SER A 278 -14.89 15.80 -35.99
C SER A 278 -13.49 16.26 -36.36
N GLU A 279 -13.28 17.57 -36.51
CA GLU A 279 -11.96 18.16 -36.70
C GLU A 279 -11.59 18.97 -35.45
N VAL A 280 -10.57 18.52 -34.72
CA VAL A 280 -10.11 19.16 -33.47
C VAL A 280 -8.58 19.29 -33.51
N GLY A 281 -8.08 20.48 -33.19
CA GLY A 281 -6.62 20.75 -33.22
C GLY A 281 -5.98 20.61 -34.61
N GLY A 282 -6.77 20.68 -35.69
CA GLY A 282 -6.32 20.44 -37.07
C GLY A 282 -6.18 18.96 -37.43
N ILE A 283 -6.69 18.05 -36.59
CA ILE A 283 -6.69 16.61 -36.81
C ILE A 283 -8.12 16.17 -37.12
N ASN A 284 -8.29 15.40 -38.19
CA ASN A 284 -9.56 14.76 -38.51
C ASN A 284 -9.68 13.46 -37.71
N PHE A 285 -10.74 13.40 -36.90
CA PHE A 285 -11.13 12.21 -36.15
C PHE A 285 -12.33 11.55 -36.80
N SER A 286 -12.32 10.22 -36.83
CA SER A 286 -13.43 9.38 -37.26
C SER A 286 -13.59 8.17 -36.35
N GLY A 287 -14.82 7.74 -36.12
CA GLY A 287 -15.11 6.53 -35.35
C GLY A 287 -16.60 6.36 -35.13
N LEU A 288 -16.96 5.88 -33.94
CA LEU A 288 -18.33 5.51 -33.60
C LEU A 288 -18.87 6.32 -32.42
N GLN A 289 -20.17 6.56 -32.48
CA GLN A 289 -20.99 6.99 -31.36
C GLN A 289 -22.00 5.89 -31.03
N ILE A 290 -22.01 5.49 -29.76
CA ILE A 290 -23.08 4.70 -29.16
C ILE A 290 -24.10 5.68 -28.58
N ASP A 291 -25.30 5.69 -29.15
CA ASP A 291 -26.41 6.52 -28.71
C ASP A 291 -27.11 5.85 -27.52
N GLY A 292 -27.11 6.53 -26.37
CA GLY A 292 -27.69 5.99 -25.16
C GLY A 292 -29.20 5.83 -25.23
N GLU A 293 -29.90 6.70 -25.96
CA GLU A 293 -31.35 6.63 -26.12
C GLU A 293 -31.74 5.40 -26.94
N VAL A 294 -31.10 5.21 -28.10
CA VAL A 294 -31.36 4.07 -28.99
C VAL A 294 -30.93 2.75 -28.35
N LEU A 295 -29.80 2.71 -27.64
CA LEU A 295 -29.36 1.51 -26.93
C LEU A 295 -30.39 1.06 -25.91
N ILE A 296 -30.87 2.00 -25.08
CA ILE A 296 -31.85 1.69 -24.05
C ILE A 296 -33.19 1.30 -24.66
N GLU A 297 -33.63 1.94 -25.75
CA GLU A 297 -34.85 1.54 -26.46
C GLU A 297 -34.75 0.13 -27.04
N THR A 298 -33.61 -0.21 -27.64
CA THR A 298 -33.34 -1.56 -28.16
C THR A 298 -33.40 -2.60 -27.04
N LEU A 299 -32.74 -2.33 -25.90
CA LEU A 299 -32.80 -3.21 -24.72
C LEU A 299 -34.22 -3.34 -24.16
N GLN A 300 -35.05 -2.29 -24.24
CA GLN A 300 -36.46 -2.33 -23.81
C GLN A 300 -37.35 -3.17 -24.74
N GLU A 301 -36.99 -3.35 -26.00
CA GLU A 301 -37.67 -4.27 -26.92
C GLU A 301 -37.34 -5.74 -26.61
N GLU A 302 -36.13 -6.00 -26.12
CA GLU A 302 -35.66 -7.36 -25.78
C GLU A 302 -35.99 -7.78 -24.35
N MET A 303 -36.05 -6.84 -23.40
CA MET A 303 -36.35 -7.11 -21.99
C MET A 303 -37.10 -5.97 -21.29
N ASP A 304 -37.88 -6.32 -20.28
CA ASP A 304 -38.55 -5.32 -19.42
C ASP A 304 -37.56 -4.72 -18.41
N LEU A 305 -36.82 -3.70 -18.82
CA LEU A 305 -35.87 -2.99 -17.95
C LEU A 305 -36.53 -2.39 -16.70
N GLN A 306 -37.82 -2.02 -16.76
CA GLN A 306 -38.56 -1.54 -15.60
C GLN A 306 -38.73 -2.65 -14.57
N GLN A 307 -39.06 -3.87 -15.02
CA GLN A 307 -39.14 -5.03 -14.16
C GLN A 307 -37.77 -5.42 -13.58
N VAL A 308 -36.72 -5.49 -14.42
CA VAL A 308 -35.36 -5.86 -13.99
C VAL A 308 -34.81 -4.88 -12.95
N LEU A 309 -34.91 -3.57 -13.21
CA LEU A 309 -34.47 -2.55 -12.24
C LEU A 309 -35.39 -2.48 -11.02
N GLY A 310 -36.68 -2.78 -11.19
CA GLY A 310 -37.70 -2.82 -10.15
C GLY A 310 -37.43 -3.85 -9.03
N GLU A 311 -36.52 -4.80 -9.24
CA GLU A 311 -36.06 -5.74 -8.21
C GLU A 311 -35.13 -5.08 -7.16
N PHE A 312 -34.59 -3.90 -7.48
CA PHE A 312 -33.59 -3.21 -6.66
C PHE A 312 -34.00 -1.79 -6.25
N ILE A 313 -34.75 -1.08 -7.11
CA ILE A 313 -35.17 0.31 -6.89
C ILE A 313 -36.67 0.47 -7.18
N ASP A 314 -37.29 1.49 -6.59
CA ASP A 314 -38.72 1.73 -6.83
C ASP A 314 -39.01 2.12 -8.30
N PRO A 315 -40.27 2.01 -8.77
CA PRO A 315 -40.59 2.27 -10.17
C PRO A 315 -40.25 3.69 -10.66
N ALA A 316 -40.27 4.69 -9.78
CA ALA A 316 -39.88 6.06 -10.15
C ALA A 316 -38.36 6.16 -10.31
N GLY A 317 -37.60 5.58 -9.39
CA GLY A 317 -36.14 5.48 -9.49
C GLY A 317 -35.67 4.67 -10.70
N ALA A 318 -36.34 3.55 -11.01
CA ALA A 318 -36.08 2.77 -12.22
C ALA A 318 -36.28 3.60 -13.49
N GLN A 319 -37.39 4.34 -13.56
CA GLN A 319 -37.65 5.23 -14.68
C GLN A 319 -36.64 6.37 -14.77
N ASP A 320 -36.24 6.96 -13.65
CA ASP A 320 -35.23 8.01 -13.60
C ASP A 320 -33.85 7.52 -14.03
N MET A 321 -33.48 6.28 -13.67
CA MET A 321 -32.26 5.62 -14.11
C MET A 321 -32.27 5.35 -15.62
N ILE A 322 -33.36 4.77 -16.15
CA ILE A 322 -33.57 4.58 -17.59
C ILE A 322 -33.45 5.93 -18.32
N ASN A 323 -34.16 6.96 -17.85
CA ASN A 323 -34.12 8.31 -18.43
C ASN A 323 -32.72 8.96 -18.33
N SER A 324 -31.91 8.58 -17.36
CA SER A 324 -30.54 9.08 -17.21
C SER A 324 -29.61 8.38 -18.17
N LEU A 325 -29.71 7.05 -18.33
CA LEU A 325 -28.94 6.25 -19.27
C LEU A 325 -29.22 6.65 -20.72
N LYS A 326 -30.48 6.96 -21.06
CA LYS A 326 -30.86 7.52 -22.38
C LYS A 326 -30.11 8.80 -22.76
N LYS A 327 -29.51 9.51 -21.80
CA LYS A 327 -28.76 10.76 -22.03
C LYS A 327 -27.24 10.55 -22.04
N LYS A 328 -26.77 9.29 -21.99
CA LYS A 328 -25.35 8.95 -21.92
C LYS A 328 -24.92 8.36 -23.24
N ASP A 329 -24.19 9.16 -24.01
CA ASP A 329 -23.55 8.69 -25.22
C ASP A 329 -22.12 8.27 -24.93
N LEU A 330 -21.59 7.35 -25.74
CA LEU A 330 -20.17 7.01 -25.76
C LEU A 330 -19.62 7.25 -27.15
N VAL A 331 -18.53 8.00 -27.23
CA VAL A 331 -17.83 8.33 -28.46
C VAL A 331 -16.45 7.71 -28.42
N LEU A 332 -16.15 6.86 -29.40
CA LEU A 332 -14.85 6.25 -29.64
C LEU A 332 -14.34 6.73 -30.99
N MET A 333 -13.25 7.47 -31.04
CA MET A 333 -12.73 8.04 -32.28
C MET A 333 -11.23 7.85 -32.40
N SER A 334 -10.74 7.72 -33.62
CA SER A 334 -9.31 7.73 -33.92
C SER A 334 -8.97 8.86 -34.88
N GLY A 335 -7.74 9.33 -34.83
CA GLY A 335 -7.22 10.34 -35.75
C GLY A 335 -5.73 10.15 -35.97
N VAL A 336 -5.24 10.61 -37.13
CA VAL A 336 -3.81 10.54 -37.48
C VAL A 336 -3.32 11.94 -37.87
N SER A 337 -2.17 12.34 -37.35
CA SER A 337 -1.53 13.62 -37.67
C SER A 337 -0.02 13.46 -37.73
N GLY A 338 0.54 13.54 -38.94
CA GLY A 338 1.95 13.22 -39.17
C GLY A 338 2.25 11.78 -38.78
N GLU A 339 3.19 11.59 -37.86
CA GLU A 339 3.61 10.29 -37.30
C GLU A 339 2.80 9.89 -36.06
N ALA A 340 1.84 10.70 -35.62
CA ALA A 340 1.07 10.44 -34.41
C ALA A 340 -0.30 9.83 -34.71
N VAL A 341 -0.65 8.79 -33.96
CA VAL A 341 -1.99 8.18 -33.91
C VAL A 341 -2.64 8.53 -32.59
N TYR A 342 -3.92 8.89 -32.64
CA TYR A 342 -4.72 9.29 -31.49
C TYR A 342 -5.92 8.37 -31.36
N LEU A 343 -6.23 7.96 -30.14
CA LEU A 343 -7.48 7.31 -29.74
C LEU A 343 -8.17 8.17 -28.68
N TYR A 344 -9.42 8.51 -28.95
CA TYR A 344 -10.26 9.27 -28.05
C TYR A 344 -11.44 8.41 -27.58
N LEU A 345 -11.71 8.47 -26.28
CA LEU A 345 -12.89 7.92 -25.65
C LEU A 345 -13.54 9.01 -24.79
N GLY A 346 -14.84 9.26 -24.95
CA GLY A 346 -15.52 10.26 -24.14
C GLY A 346 -17.02 10.30 -24.42
N SER A 347 -17.70 11.33 -23.90
CA SER A 347 -19.16 11.45 -24.09
C SER A 347 -19.53 12.18 -25.39
N ARG A 348 -18.61 12.97 -25.95
CA ARG A 348 -18.86 13.86 -27.11
C ARG A 348 -17.61 14.06 -27.95
N ALA A 349 -17.77 14.21 -29.27
CA ALA A 349 -16.64 14.41 -30.19
C ALA A 349 -15.96 15.80 -30.03
N GLU A 350 -16.64 16.81 -29.47
CA GLU A 350 -16.07 18.14 -29.28
C GLU A 350 -15.17 18.26 -28.03
N ASP A 351 -15.19 17.25 -27.15
CA ASP A 351 -14.44 17.25 -25.89
C ASP A 351 -13.03 16.64 -26.01
N ILE A 352 -12.58 16.32 -27.22
CA ILE A 352 -11.21 15.85 -27.49
C ILE A 352 -10.21 16.88 -26.92
N PRO A 353 -9.32 16.50 -25.99
CA PRO A 353 -8.52 17.45 -25.21
C PRO A 353 -7.28 17.96 -25.95
N LEU A 354 -7.44 18.38 -27.20
CA LEU A 354 -6.37 18.95 -28.03
C LEU A 354 -6.47 20.48 -28.11
N ALA A 355 -5.33 21.16 -28.01
CA ALA A 355 -5.26 22.61 -28.10
C ALA A 355 -5.54 23.12 -29.52
N LYS A 356 -6.31 24.20 -29.65
CA LYS A 356 -6.58 24.84 -30.96
C LYS A 356 -5.44 25.74 -31.44
N GLY A 357 -4.50 26.06 -30.56
CA GLY A 357 -3.32 26.86 -30.88
C GLY A 357 -2.37 27.00 -29.69
N PRO A 358 -1.18 27.64 -29.88
CA PRO A 358 -0.11 27.65 -28.88
C PRO A 358 -0.50 28.19 -27.49
N ALA A 359 -1.35 29.21 -27.42
CA ALA A 359 -1.77 29.82 -26.15
C ALA A 359 -2.71 28.93 -25.31
N GLU A 360 -3.36 27.95 -25.94
CA GLU A 360 -4.29 27.01 -25.31
C GLU A 360 -3.61 25.71 -24.87
N ARG A 361 -2.33 25.53 -25.20
CA ARG A 361 -1.55 24.33 -24.85
C ARG A 361 -1.39 24.20 -23.34
N LEU A 362 -1.47 22.97 -22.85
CA LEU A 362 -1.20 22.62 -21.46
C LEU A 362 0.21 23.06 -21.04
N THR A 363 1.20 22.82 -21.90
CA THR A 363 2.61 23.18 -21.68
C THR A 363 2.87 24.69 -21.65
N ALA A 364 1.92 25.52 -22.12
CA ALA A 364 1.98 26.97 -21.99
C ALA A 364 1.45 27.47 -20.63
N SER A 365 1.02 26.58 -19.73
CA SER A 365 0.63 26.91 -18.36
C SER A 365 1.85 27.09 -17.45
N ASP A 366 1.74 27.99 -16.46
CA ASP A 366 2.73 28.13 -15.39
C ASP A 366 2.88 26.83 -14.57
N SER A 367 1.80 26.03 -14.49
CA SER A 367 1.79 24.73 -13.81
C SER A 367 2.74 23.70 -14.42
N PHE A 368 3.26 23.94 -15.63
CA PHE A 368 4.23 23.07 -16.32
C PHE A 368 5.68 23.57 -16.22
N SER A 369 5.92 24.69 -15.53
CA SER A 369 7.28 25.21 -15.34
C SER A 369 8.20 24.27 -14.55
N PHE A 370 7.66 23.27 -13.84
CA PHE A 370 8.45 22.24 -13.15
C PHE A 370 9.38 21.47 -14.11
N ALA A 371 9.02 21.34 -15.39
CA ALA A 371 9.80 20.62 -16.38
C ALA A 371 10.97 21.45 -16.95
N ASP A 372 10.94 22.77 -16.81
CA ASP A 372 11.91 23.70 -17.43
C ASP A 372 13.38 23.37 -17.14
N PRO A 373 13.77 23.03 -15.89
CA PRO A 373 15.15 22.69 -15.58
C PRO A 373 15.65 21.42 -16.28
N TYR A 374 14.73 20.57 -16.77
CA TYR A 374 15.01 19.22 -17.25
C TYR A 374 14.84 19.07 -18.78
N LEU A 375 14.44 20.11 -19.50
CA LEU A 375 14.17 20.06 -20.96
C LEU A 375 15.39 19.71 -21.82
N ASN A 376 16.61 19.75 -21.26
CA ASN A 376 17.84 19.33 -21.95
C ASN A 376 18.38 17.98 -21.43
N GLU A 377 17.72 17.36 -20.45
CA GLU A 377 18.01 15.99 -20.03
C GLU A 377 17.39 15.01 -21.04
N ASP A 378 17.81 13.75 -20.96
CA ASP A 378 17.25 12.66 -21.74
C ASP A 378 15.94 12.19 -21.09
N LEU A 379 14.85 12.92 -21.35
CA LEU A 379 13.55 12.67 -20.74
C LEU A 379 13.03 11.27 -21.12
N VAL A 380 12.48 10.59 -20.11
CA VAL A 380 11.85 9.27 -20.21
C VAL A 380 10.37 9.35 -19.96
N SER A 381 9.95 10.13 -18.95
CA SER A 381 8.55 10.29 -18.65
C SER A 381 8.23 11.64 -18.02
N VAL A 382 7.02 12.11 -18.27
CA VAL A 382 6.43 13.25 -17.57
C VAL A 382 5.05 12.85 -17.08
N LEU A 383 4.81 13.07 -15.80
CA LEU A 383 3.50 12.90 -15.18
C LEU A 383 3.06 14.25 -14.61
N TRP A 384 1.78 14.57 -14.78
CA TRP A 384 1.17 15.73 -14.13
C TRP A 384 -0.27 15.44 -13.78
N MET A 385 -0.71 15.92 -12.61
CA MET A 385 -2.04 15.75 -12.08
C MET A 385 -2.46 17.02 -11.34
N GLU A 386 -3.64 17.54 -11.67
CA GLU A 386 -4.20 18.69 -10.96
C GLU A 386 -4.56 18.36 -9.51
N GLN A 387 -4.56 19.39 -8.66
CA GLN A 387 -4.89 19.23 -7.24
C GLN A 387 -6.30 18.69 -7.03
N ASP A 388 -7.29 19.12 -7.84
CA ASP A 388 -8.68 18.69 -7.68
C ASP A 388 -8.85 17.18 -7.91
N LEU A 389 -8.10 16.59 -8.83
CA LEU A 389 -8.10 15.14 -9.06
C LEU A 389 -7.44 14.38 -7.91
N LEU A 390 -6.31 14.87 -7.40
CA LEU A 390 -5.68 14.30 -6.22
C LEU A 390 -6.64 14.37 -5.03
N GLU A 391 -7.22 15.54 -4.76
CA GLU A 391 -8.19 15.70 -3.68
C GLU A 391 -9.42 14.79 -3.85
N ALA A 392 -9.97 14.68 -5.06
CA ALA A 392 -11.09 13.78 -5.33
C ALA A 392 -10.77 12.32 -5.00
N THR A 393 -9.51 11.91 -5.19
CA THR A 393 -9.07 10.52 -5.02
C THR A 393 -8.54 10.19 -3.63
N THR A 394 -8.12 11.18 -2.85
CA THR A 394 -7.48 10.93 -1.53
C THR A 394 -8.12 11.68 -0.38
N LYS A 395 -8.71 12.86 -0.61
CA LYS A 395 -9.15 13.75 0.47
C LYS A 395 -10.36 13.21 1.20
N GLY A 396 -10.17 12.88 2.46
CA GLY A 396 -11.24 12.38 3.32
C GLY A 396 -11.73 10.99 2.92
N GLN A 397 -11.00 10.28 2.06
CA GLN A 397 -11.23 8.86 1.82
C GLN A 397 -10.89 8.11 3.11
N PRO A 398 -11.84 7.37 3.69
CA PRO A 398 -11.61 6.65 4.93
C PRO A 398 -10.54 5.56 4.72
N ILE A 399 -9.68 5.34 5.71
CA ILE A 399 -8.71 4.24 5.69
C ILE A 399 -9.44 2.95 6.08
N PHE A 400 -10.18 2.99 7.18
CA PHE A 400 -11.00 1.89 7.69
C PHE A 400 -12.47 2.30 7.92
N GLY A 401 -12.84 3.57 7.78
CA GLY A 401 -14.19 4.11 7.99
C GLY A 401 -15.33 3.31 7.35
N ASN A 402 -15.19 2.84 6.10
CA ASN A 402 -16.23 2.03 5.44
C ASN A 402 -16.42 0.68 6.14
N TYR A 403 -15.31 -0.01 6.47
CA TYR A 403 -15.33 -1.26 7.22
C TYR A 403 -15.93 -1.05 8.62
N ILE A 404 -15.58 0.04 9.29
CA ILE A 404 -16.14 0.42 10.61
C ILE A 404 -17.67 0.58 10.53
N GLU A 405 -18.17 1.27 9.51
CA GLU A 405 -19.60 1.41 9.29
C GLU A 405 -20.27 0.07 8.95
N GLY A 406 -19.62 -0.75 8.12
CA GLY A 406 -20.08 -2.09 7.77
C GLY A 406 -20.20 -3.00 8.99
N ILE A 407 -19.19 -3.03 9.86
CA ILE A 407 -19.24 -3.75 11.14
C ILE A 407 -20.42 -3.25 11.98
N ARG A 408 -20.60 -1.93 12.11
CA ARG A 408 -21.72 -1.37 12.87
C ARG A 408 -23.08 -1.77 12.31
N LEU A 409 -23.22 -1.84 10.98
CA LEU A 409 -24.44 -2.29 10.30
C LEU A 409 -24.68 -3.78 10.49
N GLY A 410 -23.64 -4.61 10.34
CA GLY A 410 -23.74 -6.06 10.54
C GLY A 410 -24.11 -6.45 11.97
N LEU A 411 -23.70 -5.65 12.97
CA LEU A 411 -24.06 -5.83 14.38
C LEU A 411 -25.48 -5.33 14.76
N GLN A 412 -26.30 -4.86 13.81
CA GLN A 412 -27.67 -4.42 14.11
C GLN A 412 -28.66 -5.57 14.08
N GLY A 413 -29.59 -5.61 15.03
CA GLY A 413 -30.68 -6.60 15.05
C GLY A 413 -30.29 -8.02 15.45
N ASN A 414 -28.99 -8.31 15.58
CA ASN A 414 -28.50 -9.60 15.99
C ASN A 414 -28.65 -9.79 17.53
N GLN A 415 -29.37 -10.84 17.93
CA GLN A 415 -29.57 -11.22 19.34
C GLN A 415 -28.67 -12.38 19.79
N THR A 416 -27.98 -13.06 18.87
CA THR A 416 -27.12 -14.23 19.15
C THR A 416 -25.68 -13.85 19.49
N LEU A 417 -25.26 -12.64 19.10
CA LEU A 417 -23.97 -12.08 19.49
C LEU A 417 -23.99 -11.54 20.92
N GLY A 418 -22.83 -11.62 21.59
CA GLY A 418 -22.58 -10.99 22.88
C GLY A 418 -22.76 -9.46 22.85
N ASN A 419 -22.62 -8.81 24.00
CA ASN A 419 -22.94 -7.38 24.14
C ASN A 419 -21.98 -6.44 23.37
N PRO A 420 -22.40 -5.81 22.25
CA PRO A 420 -21.48 -5.05 21.40
C PRO A 420 -21.32 -3.59 21.84
N LYS A 421 -21.71 -3.22 23.07
CA LYS A 421 -21.77 -1.82 23.51
C LYS A 421 -20.41 -1.12 23.49
N GLU A 422 -19.37 -1.75 24.06
CA GLU A 422 -18.03 -1.13 24.06
C GLU A 422 -17.42 -1.15 22.66
N LEU A 423 -17.62 -2.22 21.88
CA LEU A 423 -17.23 -2.27 20.47
C LEU A 423 -17.83 -1.10 19.67
N LYS A 424 -19.14 -0.85 19.79
CA LYS A 424 -19.81 0.27 19.13
C LYS A 424 -19.23 1.64 19.53
N LYS A 425 -18.77 1.78 20.77
CA LYS A 425 -18.12 3.01 21.26
C LYS A 425 -16.71 3.17 20.70
N SER A 426 -15.91 2.11 20.63
CA SER A 426 -14.56 2.15 20.02
C SER A 426 -14.64 2.42 18.53
N LEU A 427 -15.57 1.77 17.81
CA LEU A 427 -15.84 2.03 16.39
C LEU A 427 -16.23 3.51 16.16
N ALA A 428 -17.07 4.08 17.02
CA ALA A 428 -17.42 5.51 16.94
C ALA A 428 -16.21 6.43 17.21
N LYS A 429 -15.36 6.08 18.18
CA LYS A 429 -14.12 6.82 18.49
C LYS A 429 -13.14 6.73 17.34
N LEU A 430 -12.98 5.55 16.75
CA LEU A 430 -12.08 5.27 15.63
C LEU A 430 -12.44 6.11 14.41
N GLN A 431 -13.72 6.14 14.03
CA GLN A 431 -14.22 6.97 12.93
C GLN A 431 -13.94 8.46 13.15
N LYS A 432 -14.06 8.95 14.40
CA LYS A 432 -13.73 10.33 14.74
C LYS A 432 -12.23 10.62 14.65
N LEU A 433 -11.40 9.71 15.13
CA LEU A 433 -9.95 9.84 15.08
C LEU A 433 -9.43 9.80 13.65
N GLU A 434 -9.97 8.93 12.81
CA GLU A 434 -9.66 8.86 11.37
C GLU A 434 -9.91 10.21 10.70
N LYS A 435 -11.12 10.77 10.89
CA LYS A 435 -11.47 12.06 10.31
C LYS A 435 -10.51 13.16 10.76
N ASN A 436 -10.12 13.16 12.03
CA ASN A 436 -9.17 14.14 12.57
C ASN A 436 -7.77 13.93 11.97
N TYR A 437 -7.32 12.69 11.83
CA TYR A 437 -6.02 12.33 11.28
C TYR A 437 -5.90 12.72 9.80
N LEU A 438 -6.89 12.33 8.99
CA LEU A 438 -6.97 12.69 7.57
C LEU A 438 -7.12 14.19 7.35
N ALA A 439 -7.73 14.93 8.29
CA ALA A 439 -7.82 16.39 8.23
C ALA A 439 -6.47 17.10 8.41
N THR A 440 -5.43 16.39 8.84
CA THR A 440 -4.07 16.95 8.95
C THR A 440 -3.33 16.99 7.60
N TYR A 441 -3.82 16.26 6.60
CA TYR A 441 -3.20 16.15 5.28
C TYR A 441 -3.39 17.44 4.47
N GLN A 442 -2.31 17.86 3.82
CA GLN A 442 -2.34 18.94 2.84
C GLN A 442 -2.05 18.38 1.45
N TYR A 443 -2.73 18.92 0.44
CA TYR A 443 -2.65 18.44 -0.95
C TYR A 443 -2.07 19.54 -1.82
N GLN A 444 -1.16 19.16 -2.70
CA GLN A 444 -0.54 20.03 -3.70
C GLN A 444 -0.68 19.38 -5.08
N PRO A 445 -0.73 20.16 -6.18
CA PRO A 445 -0.63 19.60 -7.54
C PRO A 445 0.57 18.67 -7.64
N THR A 446 0.40 17.52 -8.30
CA THR A 446 1.46 16.51 -8.39
C THR A 446 2.07 16.53 -9.78
N ALA A 447 3.38 16.54 -9.86
CA ALA A 447 4.11 16.44 -11.11
C ALA A 447 5.35 15.57 -10.94
N SER A 448 5.79 14.91 -12.01
CA SER A 448 7.03 14.15 -12.03
C SER A 448 7.70 14.28 -13.39
N VAL A 449 9.02 14.37 -13.41
CA VAL A 449 9.85 14.14 -14.60
C VAL A 449 10.83 13.03 -14.30
N SER A 450 10.96 12.07 -15.21
CA SER A 450 12.01 11.06 -15.17
C SER A 450 12.93 11.21 -16.37
N PHE A 451 14.22 11.00 -16.18
CA PHE A 451 15.24 11.18 -17.22
C PHE A 451 16.44 10.27 -16.97
N LEU A 452 17.12 9.89 -18.06
CA LEU A 452 18.32 9.08 -18.01
C LEU A 452 19.57 9.94 -17.94
N ARG A 453 20.54 9.47 -17.17
CA ARG A 453 21.93 9.91 -17.21
C ARG A 453 22.83 8.69 -17.33
N ALA A 454 24.12 8.92 -17.56
CA ALA A 454 25.09 7.84 -17.69
C ALA A 454 25.17 6.91 -16.45
N ASP A 455 24.71 7.36 -15.28
CA ASP A 455 24.68 6.60 -14.04
C ASP A 455 23.28 6.08 -13.65
N GLY A 456 22.33 6.05 -14.59
CA GLY A 456 21.01 5.42 -14.41
C GLY A 456 19.83 6.39 -14.51
N LEU A 457 18.68 5.94 -13.99
CA LEU A 457 17.41 6.66 -14.06
C LEU A 457 17.25 7.61 -12.89
N HIS A 458 16.93 8.87 -13.19
CA HIS A 458 16.63 9.91 -12.22
C HIS A 458 15.16 10.30 -12.33
N ALA A 459 14.53 10.62 -11.22
CA ALA A 459 13.16 11.14 -11.18
C ALA A 459 13.05 12.28 -10.17
N GLU A 460 12.35 13.34 -10.57
CA GLU A 460 12.07 14.52 -9.76
C GLU A 460 10.55 14.69 -9.67
N THR A 461 10.02 14.51 -8.46
CA THR A 461 8.59 14.60 -8.17
C THR A 461 8.30 15.83 -7.32
N PHE A 462 7.21 16.53 -7.63
CA PHE A 462 6.81 17.80 -7.03
C PHE A 462 5.38 17.70 -6.51
N GLY A 463 5.15 18.28 -5.32
CA GLY A 463 3.84 18.30 -4.66
C GLY A 463 3.35 16.92 -4.20
N GLY A 464 2.04 16.70 -4.25
CA GLY A 464 1.40 15.52 -3.70
C GLY A 464 0.90 15.69 -2.27
N LEU A 465 0.96 14.60 -1.50
CA LEU A 465 0.46 14.54 -0.13
C LEU A 465 1.54 15.00 0.86
N LEU A 466 1.25 16.06 1.60
CA LEU A 466 2.08 16.51 2.71
C LEU A 466 1.46 16.04 4.03
N GLU A 467 2.02 14.98 4.59
CA GLU A 467 1.62 14.45 5.90
C GLU A 467 2.17 15.30 7.04
N ALA A 468 1.32 15.63 8.02
CA ALA A 468 1.69 16.43 9.17
C ALA A 468 2.45 15.66 10.26
N SER A 469 2.52 14.32 10.16
CA SER A 469 3.22 13.41 11.07
C SER A 469 4.75 13.54 10.97
N TYR A 470 5.26 14.04 9.85
CA TYR A 470 6.68 14.23 9.61
C TYR A 470 7.15 15.65 9.95
N ASP A 471 8.40 15.74 10.37
CA ASP A 471 9.12 17.01 10.46
C ASP A 471 9.95 17.21 9.19
N TRP A 472 9.44 18.09 8.34
CA TRP A 472 10.03 18.41 7.04
C TRP A 472 11.14 19.46 7.10
N THR A 473 11.35 20.09 8.26
CA THR A 473 12.11 21.34 8.37
C THR A 473 13.36 21.20 9.23
N THR A 474 13.35 20.33 10.25
CA THR A 474 14.51 20.14 11.11
C THR A 474 15.58 19.30 10.39
N PRO A 475 16.82 19.79 10.27
CA PRO A 475 17.91 19.02 9.70
C PRO A 475 18.24 17.78 10.54
N HIS A 476 18.51 16.68 9.87
CA HIS A 476 19.01 15.44 10.45
C HIS A 476 20.34 15.65 11.18
N GLN A 477 20.39 15.22 12.44
CA GLN A 477 21.53 15.31 13.33
C GLN A 477 22.30 13.99 13.42
N LEU A 478 21.62 12.84 13.23
CA LEU A 478 22.26 11.53 13.25
C LEU A 478 23.14 11.33 12.00
N GLY A 479 24.36 10.83 12.21
CA GLY A 479 25.30 10.50 11.14
C GLY A 479 24.78 9.42 10.19
N SER A 480 25.31 9.40 8.96
CA SER A 480 25.00 8.34 7.98
C SER A 480 25.49 6.98 8.49
N ILE A 481 24.65 5.95 8.32
CA ILE A 481 24.90 4.58 8.78
C ILE A 481 24.89 3.54 7.64
N ALA A 482 24.90 3.98 6.38
CA ALA A 482 24.65 3.14 5.20
C ALA A 482 25.76 2.13 4.87
N GLU A 483 26.91 2.15 5.56
CA GLU A 483 28.00 1.22 5.25
C GLU A 483 27.62 -0.22 5.64
N GLY A 484 27.59 -1.10 4.64
CA GLY A 484 27.17 -2.51 4.77
C GLY A 484 25.67 -2.75 4.82
N SER A 485 24.83 -1.71 4.94
CA SER A 485 23.38 -1.85 4.99
C SER A 485 22.77 -2.19 3.64
N PHE A 486 21.75 -3.06 3.65
CA PHE A 486 20.84 -3.25 2.53
C PHE A 486 19.89 -2.06 2.40
N LEU A 487 19.26 -1.65 3.51
CA LEU A 487 18.27 -0.57 3.53
C LEU A 487 18.54 0.38 4.68
N THR A 488 18.47 1.69 4.42
CA THR A 488 18.41 2.73 5.44
C THR A 488 17.26 3.69 5.16
N VAL A 489 16.52 4.06 6.21
CA VAL A 489 15.46 5.06 6.16
C VAL A 489 15.68 6.02 7.32
N GLN A 490 16.07 7.26 7.02
CA GLN A 490 16.26 8.33 7.99
C GLN A 490 15.15 9.35 7.86
N LEU A 491 14.48 9.69 8.97
CA LEU A 491 13.40 10.66 8.92
C LEU A 491 13.11 11.36 10.25
N GLY A 492 12.48 12.54 10.18
CA GLY A 492 12.06 13.35 11.32
C GLY A 492 10.53 13.35 11.54
N TYR A 493 10.08 13.50 12.79
CA TYR A 493 8.67 13.45 13.17
C TYR A 493 8.17 14.69 13.89
N ASN A 494 6.91 15.02 13.61
CA ASN A 494 6.11 15.93 14.41
C ASN A 494 5.32 15.14 15.47
N ARG A 495 5.77 15.21 16.73
CA ARG A 495 5.20 14.44 17.84
C ARG A 495 3.70 14.68 18.06
N ALA A 496 3.23 15.93 17.92
CA ALA A 496 1.82 16.25 18.16
C ALA A 496 0.89 15.57 17.13
N SER A 497 1.31 15.51 15.87
CA SER A 497 0.56 14.81 14.82
C SER A 497 0.71 13.28 14.94
N ALA A 498 1.88 12.80 15.34
CA ALA A 498 2.15 11.37 15.55
C ALA A 498 1.36 10.77 16.74
N GLU A 499 1.04 11.57 17.76
CA GLU A 499 0.15 11.18 18.86
C GLU A 499 -1.27 10.87 18.34
N LEU A 500 -1.78 11.66 17.40
CA LEU A 500 -3.09 11.43 16.78
C LEU A 500 -3.12 10.12 15.97
N GLU A 501 -2.04 9.81 15.24
CA GLU A 501 -1.88 8.52 14.56
C GLU A 501 -1.83 7.36 15.55
N THR A 502 -1.13 7.54 16.68
CA THR A 502 -1.03 6.52 17.74
C THR A 502 -2.39 6.26 18.37
N ASP A 503 -3.14 7.30 18.72
CA ASP A 503 -4.50 7.18 19.27
C ASP A 503 -5.43 6.45 18.30
N TYR A 504 -5.30 6.73 17.00
CA TYR A 504 -6.07 6.07 15.95
C TYR A 504 -5.75 4.56 15.90
N LEU A 505 -4.48 4.18 15.85
CA LEU A 505 -4.05 2.78 15.84
C LEU A 505 -4.43 2.03 17.13
N GLU A 506 -4.24 2.63 18.30
CA GLU A 506 -4.63 2.03 19.59
C GLU A 506 -6.14 1.78 19.65
N THR A 507 -6.94 2.71 19.14
CA THR A 507 -8.40 2.54 19.08
C THR A 507 -8.81 1.46 18.08
N ALA A 508 -8.04 1.26 16.99
CA ALA A 508 -8.27 0.17 16.05
C ALA A 508 -8.01 -1.20 16.70
N PHE A 509 -6.88 -1.36 17.41
CA PHE A 509 -6.59 -2.57 18.17
C PHE A 509 -7.62 -2.81 19.29
N GLU A 510 -8.05 -1.75 19.99
CA GLU A 510 -9.11 -1.85 20.99
C GLU A 510 -10.42 -2.35 20.38
N ALA A 511 -10.79 -1.89 19.18
CA ALA A 511 -11.97 -2.36 18.47
C ALA A 511 -11.85 -3.84 18.06
N VAL A 512 -10.70 -4.28 17.54
CA VAL A 512 -10.45 -5.70 17.21
C VAL A 512 -10.53 -6.59 18.45
N TYR A 513 -9.90 -6.17 19.55
CA TYR A 513 -9.96 -6.90 20.82
C TYR A 513 -11.40 -7.00 21.36
N GLN A 514 -12.18 -5.91 21.28
CA GLN A 514 -13.58 -5.92 21.70
C GLN A 514 -14.46 -6.76 20.78
N MET A 515 -14.13 -6.88 19.49
CA MET A 515 -14.82 -7.77 18.57
C MET A 515 -14.61 -9.23 18.97
N ALA A 516 -13.39 -9.62 19.33
CA ALA A 516 -13.12 -10.96 19.87
C ALA A 516 -13.93 -11.22 21.17
N GLY A 517 -14.03 -10.23 22.06
CA GLY A 517 -14.87 -10.34 23.26
C GLY A 517 -16.37 -10.51 22.97
N VAL A 518 -16.92 -9.79 21.99
CA VAL A 518 -18.32 -9.97 21.55
C VAL A 518 -18.57 -11.39 21.03
N LEU A 519 -17.57 -11.97 20.35
CA LEU A 519 -17.64 -13.32 19.84
C LEU A 519 -17.60 -14.38 20.95
N ASN A 520 -16.71 -14.15 21.92
CA ASN A 520 -16.57 -15.01 23.09
C ASN A 520 -17.83 -15.04 23.97
N ASP A 521 -18.53 -13.91 24.04
CA ASP A 521 -19.78 -13.75 24.79
C ASP A 521 -21.04 -14.20 24.02
N ALA A 522 -20.91 -14.77 22.81
CA ALA A 522 -22.05 -15.23 22.02
C ALA A 522 -22.70 -16.49 22.62
N ASP A 523 -24.01 -16.68 22.39
CA ASP A 523 -24.76 -17.79 23.00
C ASP A 523 -24.27 -19.17 22.54
N GLU A 524 -23.92 -19.30 21.25
CA GLU A 524 -23.36 -20.51 20.63
C GLU A 524 -22.27 -20.11 19.61
N PRO A 525 -21.00 -19.94 20.03
CA PRO A 525 -19.91 -19.62 19.10
C PRO A 525 -19.63 -20.80 18.14
N PRO A 526 -19.21 -20.55 16.87
CA PRO A 526 -18.92 -21.64 15.93
C PRO A 526 -17.82 -22.55 16.44
N ALA A 527 -17.92 -23.85 16.10
CA ALA A 527 -16.96 -24.86 16.53
C ALA A 527 -15.53 -24.56 16.05
N GLU A 528 -15.39 -23.93 14.88
CA GLU A 528 -14.12 -23.55 14.26
C GLU A 528 -13.37 -22.48 15.06
N PHE A 529 -14.08 -21.70 15.90
CA PHE A 529 -13.48 -20.66 16.74
C PHE A 529 -13.19 -21.12 18.17
N GLN A 530 -13.55 -22.34 18.57
CA GLN A 530 -13.37 -22.84 19.94
C GLN A 530 -11.92 -22.66 20.43
N GLU A 531 -10.93 -23.09 19.63
CA GLU A 531 -9.51 -22.94 19.98
C GLU A 531 -9.09 -21.46 20.12
N PHE A 532 -9.57 -20.60 19.22
CA PHE A 532 -9.33 -19.16 19.30
C PHE A 532 -9.94 -18.55 20.57
N LEU A 533 -11.17 -18.93 20.92
CA LEU A 533 -11.89 -18.42 22.09
C LEU A 533 -11.25 -18.90 23.39
N GLU A 534 -10.84 -20.17 23.48
CA GLU A 534 -10.06 -20.67 24.61
C GLU A 534 -8.73 -19.90 24.78
N GLY A 535 -8.05 -19.59 23.67
CA GLY A 535 -6.86 -18.75 23.67
C GLY A 535 -7.14 -17.30 24.09
N PHE A 536 -8.26 -16.73 23.63
CA PHE A 536 -8.69 -15.38 23.97
C PHE A 536 -9.07 -15.25 25.45
N ASP A 537 -9.84 -16.19 26.01
CA ASP A 537 -10.20 -16.23 27.43
C ASP A 537 -8.94 -16.31 28.30
N PHE A 538 -8.01 -17.19 27.95
CA PHE A 538 -6.74 -17.27 28.65
C PHE A 538 -5.95 -15.95 28.60
N PHE A 539 -5.84 -15.34 27.42
CA PHE A 539 -5.20 -14.04 27.28
C PHE A 539 -5.91 -12.99 28.14
N ASN A 540 -7.24 -12.93 28.08
CA ASN A 540 -8.05 -11.95 28.78
C ASN A 540 -7.90 -12.06 30.31
N ASP A 541 -7.99 -13.27 30.84
CA ASP A 541 -7.99 -13.51 32.28
C ASP A 541 -6.58 -13.43 32.90
N SER A 542 -5.56 -13.79 32.13
CA SER A 542 -4.23 -14.09 32.68
C SER A 542 -3.10 -13.22 32.13
N MET A 543 -3.27 -12.56 30.97
CA MET A 543 -2.18 -11.85 30.28
C MET A 543 -2.48 -10.39 29.93
N LYS A 544 -3.75 -10.03 29.76
CA LYS A 544 -4.17 -8.72 29.24
C LYS A 544 -3.55 -7.54 29.98
N ASP A 545 -3.62 -7.53 31.31
CA ASP A 545 -3.15 -6.40 32.12
C ASP A 545 -1.63 -6.19 31.98
N ASP A 546 -0.87 -7.28 31.96
CA ASP A 546 0.57 -7.22 31.75
C ASP A 546 0.91 -6.88 30.30
N ALA A 547 0.16 -7.37 29.31
CA ALA A 547 0.33 -6.97 27.91
C ALA A 547 0.07 -5.46 27.71
N LEU A 548 -0.95 -4.90 28.36
CA LEU A 548 -1.22 -3.47 28.38
C LEU A 548 -0.12 -2.69 29.11
N ALA A 549 0.39 -3.21 30.23
CA ALA A 549 1.51 -2.60 30.95
C ALA A 549 2.80 -2.58 30.10
N LEU A 550 3.06 -3.67 29.37
CA LEU A 550 4.16 -3.76 28.40
C LEU A 550 4.01 -2.70 27.31
N TRP A 551 2.82 -2.60 26.71
CA TRP A 551 2.52 -1.61 25.68
C TRP A 551 2.73 -0.16 26.16
N LYS A 552 2.24 0.15 27.37
CA LYS A 552 2.43 1.46 28.03
C LYS A 552 3.90 1.73 28.33
N GLY A 553 4.64 0.73 28.81
CA GLY A 553 6.09 0.84 28.99
C GLY A 553 6.81 1.23 27.70
N LEU A 554 6.41 0.67 26.57
CA LEU A 554 6.93 1.05 25.25
C LEU A 554 6.51 2.47 24.79
N LEU A 555 5.35 2.99 25.22
CA LEU A 555 4.97 4.41 24.96
C LEU A 555 5.93 5.36 25.67
N VAL A 556 6.31 5.06 26.91
CA VAL A 556 7.24 5.89 27.68
C VAL A 556 8.62 5.97 27.01
N THR A 557 9.02 4.97 26.21
CA THR A 557 10.26 5.05 25.42
C THR A 557 10.25 6.23 24.44
N ASP A 558 9.09 6.53 23.82
CA ASP A 558 8.95 7.61 22.84
C ASP A 558 9.19 9.00 23.46
N GLU A 559 8.81 9.17 24.75
CA GLU A 559 9.12 10.38 25.52
C GLU A 559 10.61 10.55 25.79
N GLY A 560 11.35 9.43 25.89
CA GLY A 560 12.77 9.37 26.19
C GLY A 560 13.70 9.57 25.00
N VAL A 561 13.19 9.55 23.77
CA VAL A 561 13.97 9.72 22.53
C VAL A 561 13.69 11.03 21.80
N GLY A 562 14.63 11.44 20.94
CA GLY A 562 14.45 12.55 20.01
C GLY A 562 13.40 12.24 18.92
N THR A 563 13.10 13.25 18.11
CA THR A 563 12.12 13.16 17.00
C THR A 563 12.74 12.75 15.67
N GLU A 564 14.02 12.38 15.67
CA GLU A 564 14.72 11.85 14.50
C GLU A 564 15.06 10.38 14.75
N SER A 565 14.99 9.57 13.70
CA SER A 565 15.43 8.19 13.78
C SER A 565 15.84 7.64 12.42
N ILE A 566 16.67 6.59 12.49
CA ILE A 566 17.08 5.81 11.34
C ILE A 566 16.64 4.36 11.55
N MET A 567 15.88 3.81 10.60
CA MET A 567 15.68 2.37 10.45
C MET A 567 16.76 1.82 9.53
N GLU A 568 17.33 0.68 9.90
CA GLU A 568 18.40 0.04 9.15
C GLU A 568 18.14 -1.46 9.06
N VAL A 569 18.39 -2.02 7.87
CA VAL A 569 18.38 -3.46 7.62
C VAL A 569 19.72 -3.85 7.01
N ASP A 570 20.40 -4.78 7.67
CA ASP A 570 21.58 -5.52 7.21
C ASP A 570 21.17 -6.97 6.94
N LEU A 571 21.82 -7.64 6.00
CA LEU A 571 21.47 -9.02 5.58
C LEU A 571 22.57 -10.04 5.92
N ALA A 572 23.52 -9.69 6.78
CA ALA A 572 24.69 -10.51 7.05
C ALA A 572 24.59 -11.32 8.35
N GLY A 573 23.45 -11.32 9.04
CA GLY A 573 23.30 -11.93 10.37
C GLY A 573 23.44 -13.45 10.34
N SER A 574 23.80 -14.04 11.47
CA SER A 574 23.86 -15.51 11.63
C SER A 574 22.56 -16.05 12.25
N TRP A 575 22.18 -17.26 11.87
CA TRP A 575 21.05 -17.94 12.52
C TRP A 575 21.40 -18.43 13.93
N PRO A 576 20.48 -18.29 14.89
CA PRO A 576 20.55 -18.99 16.17
C PRO A 576 20.32 -20.50 15.98
N THR A 577 20.82 -21.31 16.92
CA THR A 577 20.49 -22.75 16.96
C THR A 577 19.04 -22.94 17.43
N VAL A 578 18.11 -23.18 16.51
CA VAL A 578 16.66 -23.28 16.81
C VAL A 578 16.12 -24.70 16.55
N PRO A 579 15.41 -25.33 17.51
CA PRO A 579 14.72 -26.60 17.29
C PRO A 579 13.77 -26.53 16.11
N GLY A 580 13.82 -27.55 15.25
CA GLY A 580 12.97 -27.64 14.06
C GLY A 580 13.51 -26.85 12.86
N VAL A 581 14.55 -26.04 13.03
CA VAL A 581 15.29 -25.44 11.90
C VAL A 581 16.38 -26.43 11.48
N PRO A 582 16.48 -26.78 10.18
CA PRO A 582 17.54 -27.63 9.65
C PRO A 582 18.94 -27.15 10.07
N GLU A 583 19.83 -28.08 10.41
CA GLU A 583 21.17 -27.77 10.91
C GLU A 583 21.99 -26.98 9.88
N GLU A 584 21.77 -27.26 8.60
CA GLU A 584 22.37 -26.59 7.47
C GLU A 584 22.02 -25.08 7.44
N ILE A 585 20.76 -24.74 7.76
CA ILE A 585 20.32 -23.34 7.89
C ILE A 585 20.98 -22.67 9.08
N VAL A 586 21.08 -23.36 10.22
CA VAL A 586 21.72 -22.82 11.42
C VAL A 586 23.21 -22.53 11.18
N GLN A 587 23.91 -23.39 10.44
CA GLN A 587 25.35 -23.29 10.22
C GLN A 587 25.73 -22.31 9.11
N GLU A 588 24.97 -22.27 8.02
CA GLU A 588 25.36 -21.58 6.78
C GLU A 588 24.36 -20.49 6.36
N GLY A 589 23.14 -20.51 6.88
CA GLY A 589 22.11 -19.53 6.53
C GLY A 589 22.42 -18.13 7.07
N LEU A 590 21.93 -17.13 6.34
CA LEU A 590 21.97 -15.73 6.77
C LEU A 590 20.61 -15.26 7.27
N ALA A 591 20.61 -14.42 8.30
CA ALA A 591 19.42 -13.82 8.90
C ALA A 591 19.46 -12.28 8.78
N PRO A 592 18.35 -11.62 8.43
CA PRO A 592 18.30 -10.17 8.40
C PRO A 592 18.43 -9.57 9.81
N ARG A 593 19.25 -8.53 9.95
CA ARG A 593 19.42 -7.74 11.16
C ARG A 593 18.71 -6.41 10.99
N ILE A 594 17.65 -6.21 11.78
CA ILE A 594 16.86 -4.97 11.79
C ILE A 594 17.24 -4.14 13.01
N SER A 595 17.47 -2.85 12.78
CA SER A 595 17.84 -1.88 13.81
C SER A 595 17.08 -0.56 13.68
N ILE A 596 16.81 0.08 14.82
CA ILE A 596 16.26 1.43 14.89
C ILE A 596 17.10 2.28 15.83
N VAL A 597 17.73 3.31 15.25
CA VAL A 597 18.59 4.29 15.90
C VAL A 597 17.80 5.56 16.21
N SER A 598 17.94 6.10 17.41
CA SER A 598 17.33 7.37 17.82
C SER A 598 18.29 8.12 18.75
N SER A 599 18.19 9.45 18.80
CA SER A 599 18.88 10.23 19.83
C SER A 599 18.20 10.07 21.18
N VAL A 600 18.97 10.16 22.26
CA VAL A 600 18.45 10.14 23.64
C VAL A 600 18.09 11.56 24.04
N LYS A 601 16.85 11.74 24.48
CA LYS A 601 16.30 13.03 24.94
C LYS A 601 16.16 13.07 26.46
N ASP A 602 15.64 12.00 27.05
CA ASP A 602 15.44 11.88 28.50
C ASP A 602 15.79 10.46 28.97
N ARG A 603 16.97 10.35 29.59
CA ARG A 603 17.49 9.10 30.12
C ARG A 603 16.63 8.53 31.26
N ALA A 604 16.00 9.39 32.06
CA ALA A 604 15.15 8.95 33.17
C ALA A 604 13.88 8.29 32.63
N LYS A 605 13.30 8.85 31.56
CA LYS A 605 12.15 8.26 30.86
C LYS A 605 12.48 6.92 30.22
N LEU A 606 13.65 6.76 29.62
CA LEU A 606 14.11 5.45 29.14
C LEU A 606 14.25 4.44 30.28
N GLY A 607 14.75 4.87 31.44
CA GLY A 607 14.83 4.02 32.64
C GLY A 607 13.46 3.66 33.23
N GLU A 608 12.50 4.59 33.21
CA GLU A 608 11.10 4.36 33.61
C GLU A 608 10.44 3.33 32.69
N SER A 609 10.54 3.55 31.38
CA SER A 609 10.05 2.66 30.33
C SER A 609 10.58 1.23 30.53
N TRP A 610 11.90 1.08 30.72
CA TRP A 610 12.51 -0.24 30.90
C TRP A 610 11.98 -0.98 32.13
N LYS A 611 11.81 -0.30 33.27
CA LYS A 611 11.25 -0.91 34.48
C LYS A 611 9.82 -1.41 34.27
N GLN A 612 9.01 -0.65 33.53
CA GLN A 612 7.64 -1.06 33.21
C GLN A 612 7.63 -2.28 32.28
N VAL A 613 8.46 -2.26 31.22
CA VAL A 613 8.62 -3.36 30.28
C VAL A 613 9.11 -4.64 30.97
N GLU A 614 10.16 -4.54 31.80
CA GLU A 614 10.73 -5.67 32.55
C GLU A 614 9.70 -6.30 33.49
N GLY A 615 8.98 -5.47 34.26
CA GLY A 615 7.96 -5.95 35.19
C GLY A 615 6.82 -6.68 34.46
N ALA A 616 6.30 -6.08 33.40
CA ALA A 616 5.23 -6.66 32.60
C ALA A 616 5.64 -7.97 31.90
N ALA A 617 6.81 -7.98 31.24
CA ALA A 617 7.33 -9.19 30.59
C ALA A 617 7.59 -10.33 31.58
N SER A 618 8.11 -9.99 32.76
CA SER A 618 8.35 -10.97 33.85
C SER A 618 7.05 -11.64 34.31
N ASN A 619 5.97 -10.86 34.46
CA ASN A 619 4.67 -11.39 34.84
C ASN A 619 4.05 -12.24 33.73
N LEU A 620 4.11 -11.79 32.46
CA LEU A 620 3.63 -12.58 31.31
C LEU A 620 4.31 -13.94 31.25
N LEU A 621 5.65 -13.98 31.33
CA LEU A 621 6.41 -15.24 31.31
C LEU A 621 6.04 -16.15 32.48
N LYS A 622 5.81 -15.57 33.67
CA LYS A 622 5.36 -16.32 34.84
C LYS A 622 4.00 -16.96 34.59
N THR A 623 3.04 -16.23 34.01
CA THR A 623 1.73 -16.77 33.64
C THR A 623 1.86 -17.93 32.64
N VAL A 624 2.67 -17.78 31.59
CA VAL A 624 2.92 -18.88 30.62
C VAL A 624 3.51 -20.10 31.33
N SER A 625 4.52 -19.88 32.17
CA SER A 625 5.20 -20.94 32.93
C SER A 625 4.25 -21.74 33.82
N GLU A 626 3.39 -21.04 34.57
CA GLU A 626 2.39 -21.68 35.44
C GLU A 626 1.40 -22.54 34.63
N LYS A 627 1.05 -22.12 33.41
CA LYS A 627 0.09 -22.82 32.54
C LYS A 627 0.68 -24.05 31.85
N VAL A 628 1.90 -23.96 31.33
CA VAL A 628 2.59 -25.06 30.64
C VAL A 628 3.06 -26.13 31.65
N GLY A 629 3.02 -25.83 32.95
CA GLY A 629 3.49 -26.75 34.00
C GLY A 629 5.02 -26.90 34.01
N GLU A 630 5.70 -26.11 33.20
CA GLU A 630 7.16 -26.03 33.12
C GLU A 630 7.61 -24.76 33.82
N ASN A 631 8.58 -24.88 34.73
CA ASN A 631 9.24 -23.72 35.30
C ASN A 631 10.11 -23.09 34.21
N ILE A 632 9.55 -22.16 33.43
CA ILE A 632 10.29 -21.37 32.44
C ILE A 632 11.14 -20.40 33.26
N PRO A 633 12.47 -20.62 33.36
CA PRO A 633 13.29 -19.76 34.19
C PRO A 633 13.21 -18.34 33.63
N MET A 634 12.78 -17.39 34.48
CA MET A 634 12.80 -15.97 34.14
C MET A 634 14.22 -15.58 33.72
N GLN A 635 14.39 -15.33 32.44
CA GLN A 635 15.64 -14.85 31.89
C GLN A 635 15.83 -13.43 32.42
N LYS A 636 16.72 -13.24 33.39
CA LYS A 636 17.03 -11.89 33.87
C LYS A 636 17.69 -11.11 32.74
N PRO A 637 17.29 -9.85 32.49
CA PRO A 637 17.96 -9.06 31.49
C PRO A 637 19.44 -8.97 31.84
N MET A 638 20.28 -9.38 30.90
CA MET A 638 21.71 -9.25 30.99
C MET A 638 22.12 -7.89 30.44
N SER A 639 23.28 -7.43 30.87
CA SER A 639 23.91 -6.30 30.24
C SER A 639 25.36 -6.59 29.92
N SER A 640 25.81 -6.02 28.81
CA SER A 640 27.22 -5.92 28.46
C SER A 640 27.57 -4.45 28.28
N GLN A 641 28.86 -4.15 28.39
CA GLN A 641 29.38 -2.81 28.16
C GLN A 641 30.56 -2.90 27.21
N THR A 642 30.44 -2.22 26.08
CA THR A 642 31.45 -2.18 25.03
C THR A 642 31.60 -0.74 24.56
N ASP A 643 32.83 -0.20 24.59
CA ASP A 643 33.14 1.16 24.14
C ASP A 643 32.27 2.27 24.76
N GLY A 644 31.96 2.13 26.06
CA GLY A 644 31.13 3.08 26.79
C GLY A 644 29.62 2.93 26.56
N LEU A 645 29.20 2.14 25.59
CA LEU A 645 27.80 1.80 25.34
C LEU A 645 27.36 0.65 26.24
N LYS A 646 26.18 0.78 26.83
CA LYS A 646 25.56 -0.30 27.60
C LYS A 646 24.51 -0.99 26.73
N THR A 647 24.67 -2.29 26.51
CA THR A 647 23.67 -3.11 25.80
C THR A 647 22.93 -3.98 26.78
N TRP A 648 21.60 -3.87 26.78
CA TRP A 648 20.67 -4.72 27.52
C TRP A 648 20.03 -5.72 26.57
N PHE A 649 19.87 -6.95 27.04
CA PHE A 649 19.24 -8.03 26.27
C PHE A 649 18.68 -9.10 27.21
N PHE A 650 17.73 -9.87 26.74
CA PHE A 650 17.24 -11.04 27.46
C PHE A 650 17.99 -12.27 26.97
N PRO A 651 18.67 -13.03 27.86
CA PRO A 651 19.22 -14.30 27.47
C PRO A 651 18.09 -15.24 27.01
N PHE A 652 18.36 -16.07 26.02
CA PHE A 652 17.54 -17.25 25.71
C PHE A 652 18.47 -18.36 25.22
N PRO A 653 18.09 -19.66 25.36
CA PRO A 653 19.01 -20.79 25.15
C PRO A 653 19.68 -20.84 23.77
N MET A 654 19.15 -20.10 22.80
CA MET A 654 19.48 -20.17 21.38
C MET A 654 20.14 -18.90 20.86
N GLN A 655 20.41 -17.91 21.71
CA GLN A 655 20.92 -16.61 21.26
C GLN A 655 22.38 -16.67 20.79
N THR A 656 22.68 -15.85 19.79
CA THR A 656 24.05 -15.44 19.45
C THR A 656 24.15 -13.92 19.65
N ASP A 657 25.37 -13.37 19.70
CA ASP A 657 25.52 -11.89 19.74
C ASP A 657 24.94 -11.22 18.47
N ASP A 658 24.71 -12.01 17.42
CA ASP A 658 24.14 -11.58 16.14
C ASP A 658 22.64 -11.85 15.96
N PHE A 659 22.05 -12.62 16.88
CA PHE A 659 20.63 -12.88 16.92
C PHE A 659 20.15 -12.80 18.37
N VAL A 660 19.98 -11.57 18.83
CA VAL A 660 19.48 -11.24 20.16
C VAL A 660 18.80 -9.87 20.14
N PRO A 661 17.47 -9.81 20.35
CA PRO A 661 16.78 -8.56 20.61
C PRO A 661 17.45 -7.80 21.75
N SER A 662 17.93 -6.60 21.45
CA SER A 662 18.77 -5.83 22.35
C SER A 662 18.50 -4.33 22.25
N VAL A 663 18.80 -3.64 23.35
CA VAL A 663 18.80 -2.18 23.43
C VAL A 663 20.19 -1.72 23.83
N THR A 664 20.91 -1.09 22.91
CA THR A 664 22.22 -0.50 23.12
C THR A 664 22.08 1.00 23.28
N LEU A 665 22.59 1.58 24.37
CA LEU A 665 22.43 3.02 24.59
C LEU A 665 23.49 3.63 25.51
N ASP A 666 23.64 4.95 25.37
CA ASP A 666 24.35 5.84 26.28
C ASP A 666 23.54 7.14 26.51
N ASP A 667 24.20 8.26 26.80
CA ASP A 667 23.54 9.54 27.04
C ASP A 667 23.13 10.28 25.75
N GLU A 668 23.62 9.86 24.59
CA GLU A 668 23.39 10.54 23.30
C GLU A 668 22.56 9.72 22.33
N VAL A 669 22.77 8.40 22.28
CA VAL A 669 22.16 7.51 21.27
C VAL A 669 21.56 6.27 21.92
N MET A 670 20.43 5.85 21.37
CA MET A 670 19.78 4.58 21.65
C MET A 670 19.56 3.82 20.35
N VAL A 671 19.96 2.56 20.32
CA VAL A 671 19.73 1.61 19.23
C VAL A 671 18.95 0.43 19.78
N MET A 672 17.78 0.17 19.20
CA MET A 672 17.14 -1.15 19.36
C MET A 672 17.50 -1.98 18.15
N SER A 673 17.89 -3.23 18.36
CA SER A 673 18.31 -4.10 17.28
C SER A 673 17.98 -5.55 17.59
N THR A 674 17.97 -6.35 16.53
CA THR A 674 17.99 -7.82 16.58
C THR A 674 19.41 -8.39 16.69
N SER A 675 20.47 -7.55 16.58
CA SER A 675 21.88 -7.94 16.77
C SER A 675 22.57 -6.96 17.71
N LYS A 676 23.24 -7.48 18.73
CA LYS A 676 24.04 -6.68 19.65
C LYS A 676 25.27 -6.11 18.93
N GLU A 677 25.92 -6.90 18.09
CA GLU A 677 27.10 -6.46 17.34
C GLU A 677 26.76 -5.28 16.42
N ARG A 678 25.67 -5.42 15.65
CA ARG A 678 25.19 -4.36 14.76
C ARG A 678 24.79 -3.13 15.55
N ALA A 679 24.09 -3.29 16.68
CA ALA A 679 23.67 -2.16 17.51
C ALA A 679 24.84 -1.28 18.00
N VAL A 680 25.96 -1.90 18.42
CA VAL A 680 27.16 -1.19 18.86
C VAL A 680 27.82 -0.45 17.70
N ALA A 681 27.92 -1.06 16.52
CA ALA A 681 28.47 -0.43 15.32
C ALA A 681 27.64 0.79 14.89
N LEU A 682 26.31 0.64 14.85
CA LEU A 682 25.37 1.70 14.49
C LEU A 682 25.41 2.86 15.48
N ALA A 683 25.46 2.58 16.79
CA ALA A 683 25.55 3.63 17.81
C ALA A 683 26.79 4.51 17.63
N LYS A 684 27.93 3.94 17.19
CA LYS A 684 29.14 4.72 16.87
C LYS A 684 28.98 5.54 15.59
N ALA A 685 28.39 4.95 14.55
CA ALA A 685 28.18 5.61 13.27
C ALA A 685 27.21 6.81 13.41
N ALA A 686 26.15 6.64 14.20
CA ALA A 686 25.13 7.66 14.44
C ALA A 686 25.65 8.93 15.12
N LYS A 687 26.75 8.84 15.89
CA LYS A 687 27.39 10.00 16.55
C LYS A 687 28.27 10.84 15.63
N LYS A 688 28.54 10.36 14.41
CA LYS A 688 29.21 11.18 13.40
C LYS A 688 28.30 12.36 13.03
N ARG A 689 28.88 13.43 12.47
CA ARG A 689 28.11 14.61 12.04
C ARG A 689 26.99 14.20 11.08
N GLY A 690 25.76 14.63 11.38
CA GLY A 690 24.60 14.40 10.53
C GLY A 690 24.76 14.96 9.11
N SER A 691 23.94 14.44 8.20
CA SER A 691 23.95 14.82 6.79
C SER A 691 23.51 16.27 6.55
N GLY A 692 22.81 16.89 7.51
CA GLY A 692 22.19 18.20 7.37
C GLY A 692 21.00 18.24 6.40
N LYS A 693 20.63 17.09 5.83
CA LYS A 693 19.40 16.94 5.04
C LYS A 693 18.16 17.09 5.94
N THR A 694 17.03 17.49 5.38
CA THR A 694 15.73 17.53 6.05
C THR A 694 14.78 16.51 5.42
N GLY A 695 13.66 16.20 6.09
CA GLY A 695 12.60 15.36 5.54
C GLY A 695 12.87 13.86 5.68
N ILE A 696 12.74 13.12 4.58
CA ILE A 696 12.88 11.66 4.53
C ILE A 696 13.99 11.31 3.55
N VAL A 697 14.94 10.49 3.99
CA VAL A 697 16.04 9.96 3.16
C VAL A 697 15.97 8.44 3.18
N VAL A 698 15.88 7.84 2.00
CA VAL A 698 15.90 6.39 1.80
C VAL A 698 17.11 6.03 0.95
N GLU A 699 17.84 4.99 1.34
CA GLU A 699 18.88 4.38 0.53
C GLU A 699 18.77 2.86 0.61
N MET A 700 18.66 2.22 -0.55
CA MET A 700 18.65 0.77 -0.74
C MET A 700 19.82 0.37 -1.62
N ARG A 701 20.56 -0.67 -1.26
CA ARG A 701 21.74 -1.15 -2.00
C ARG A 701 21.51 -2.57 -2.50
N PHE A 702 21.82 -2.83 -3.76
CA PHE A 702 21.52 -4.13 -4.38
C PHE A 702 22.60 -5.17 -4.12
N ASP A 703 23.86 -4.77 -3.94
CA ASP A 703 24.95 -5.71 -3.67
C ASP A 703 24.71 -6.57 -2.41
N PRO A 704 24.31 -6.02 -1.24
CA PRO A 704 23.98 -6.84 -0.07
C PRO A 704 22.78 -7.77 -0.30
N LEU A 705 21.76 -7.33 -1.04
CA LEU A 705 20.59 -8.16 -1.36
C LEU A 705 20.98 -9.32 -2.27
N ARG A 706 21.71 -9.04 -3.34
CA ARG A 706 22.18 -10.06 -4.27
C ARG A 706 23.05 -11.10 -3.59
N ALA A 707 24.01 -10.67 -2.76
CA ALA A 707 24.87 -11.58 -2.01
C ALA A 707 24.04 -12.47 -1.07
N PHE A 708 23.11 -11.88 -0.32
CA PHE A 708 22.21 -12.63 0.56
C PHE A 708 21.38 -13.67 -0.19
N LEU A 709 20.77 -13.29 -1.32
CA LEU A 709 19.96 -14.22 -2.12
C LEU A 709 20.81 -15.33 -2.75
N ALA A 710 22.00 -15.00 -3.26
CA ALA A 710 22.91 -15.98 -3.84
C ALA A 710 23.40 -17.00 -2.79
N ASP A 711 23.69 -16.56 -1.56
CA ASP A 711 24.07 -17.44 -0.46
C ASP A 711 22.91 -18.39 -0.08
N TRP A 712 21.67 -17.88 -0.06
CA TRP A 712 20.49 -18.72 0.17
C TRP A 712 20.25 -19.74 -0.95
N LEU A 713 20.40 -19.35 -2.21
CA LEU A 713 20.27 -20.28 -3.33
C LEU A 713 21.33 -21.38 -3.28
N ALA A 714 22.59 -21.02 -3.01
CA ALA A 714 23.68 -21.99 -2.86
C ALA A 714 23.42 -22.97 -1.70
N LEU A 715 22.85 -22.47 -0.60
CA LEU A 715 22.51 -23.28 0.56
C LEU A 715 21.38 -24.29 0.27
N VAL A 716 20.31 -23.84 -0.39
CA VAL A 716 19.21 -24.70 -0.82
C VAL A 716 19.71 -25.75 -1.82
N ASP A 717 20.53 -25.35 -2.79
CA ASP A 717 21.10 -26.25 -3.80
C ASP A 717 21.95 -27.37 -3.20
N LYS A 718 22.69 -27.05 -2.14
CA LYS A 718 23.52 -28.01 -1.44
C LYS A 718 22.68 -28.99 -0.61
N ASN A 719 21.53 -28.55 -0.09
CA ASN A 719 20.71 -29.32 0.87
C ASN A 719 19.19 -29.26 0.59
N PRO A 720 18.72 -29.59 -0.63
CA PRO A 720 17.37 -29.26 -1.06
C PRO A 720 16.29 -29.99 -0.25
N GLU A 721 16.45 -31.30 -0.05
CA GLU A 721 15.53 -32.12 0.75
C GLU A 721 15.58 -31.81 2.25
N GLY A 722 16.69 -31.20 2.73
CA GLY A 722 16.87 -30.84 4.13
C GLY A 722 16.24 -29.49 4.48
N ILE A 723 16.07 -28.60 3.50
CA ILE A 723 15.59 -27.23 3.69
C ILE A 723 14.15 -27.06 3.22
N ILE A 724 13.77 -27.69 2.11
CA ILE A 724 12.44 -27.55 1.54
C ILE A 724 11.50 -28.58 2.18
N PRO A 725 10.40 -28.14 2.83
CA PRO A 725 9.66 -28.97 3.78
C PRO A 725 8.78 -30.05 3.14
N ASN A 726 8.48 -29.95 1.84
CA ASN A 726 7.62 -30.92 1.14
C ASN A 726 8.00 -31.07 -0.33
N ALA A 727 7.51 -32.15 -0.95
CA ALA A 727 7.86 -32.52 -2.33
C ALA A 727 7.34 -31.52 -3.38
N GLU A 728 6.16 -30.93 -3.16
CA GLU A 728 5.56 -29.96 -4.08
C GLU A 728 6.38 -28.66 -4.15
N MET A 729 6.82 -28.14 -3.00
CA MET A 729 7.71 -26.98 -2.93
C MET A 729 9.10 -27.29 -3.49
N LEU A 730 9.56 -28.54 -3.37
CA LEU A 730 10.84 -28.98 -3.90
C LEU A 730 10.78 -29.10 -5.42
N GLU A 731 9.70 -29.67 -5.95
CA GLU A 731 9.41 -29.73 -7.39
C GLU A 731 9.29 -28.31 -7.96
N PHE A 732 8.50 -27.43 -7.33
CA PHE A 732 8.43 -26.02 -7.70
C PHE A 732 9.81 -25.35 -7.74
N TYR A 733 10.63 -25.53 -6.70
CA TYR A 733 11.98 -24.97 -6.69
C TYR A 733 12.84 -25.54 -7.81
N GLN A 734 12.79 -26.86 -8.06
CA GLN A 734 13.57 -27.51 -9.11
C GLN A 734 13.16 -27.04 -10.50
N ASP A 735 11.86 -26.91 -10.74
CA ASP A 735 11.30 -26.45 -12.02
C ASP A 735 11.64 -24.98 -12.29
N ASN A 736 11.72 -24.15 -11.26
CA ASN A 736 11.93 -22.70 -11.38
C ASN A 736 13.36 -22.26 -11.03
N LYS A 737 14.27 -23.20 -10.75
CA LYS A 737 15.60 -22.90 -10.21
C LYS A 737 16.40 -21.96 -11.12
N GLU A 738 16.39 -22.22 -12.42
CA GLU A 738 17.14 -21.42 -13.40
C GLU A 738 16.60 -19.99 -13.45
N THR A 739 15.27 -19.82 -13.49
CA THR A 739 14.60 -18.53 -13.43
C THR A 739 14.94 -17.77 -12.14
N ILE A 740 14.89 -18.44 -10.97
CA ILE A 740 15.22 -17.82 -9.68
C ILE A 740 16.70 -17.38 -9.66
N ALA A 741 17.62 -18.20 -10.16
CA ALA A 741 19.03 -17.86 -10.25
C ALA A 741 19.25 -16.65 -11.19
N ALA A 742 18.57 -16.61 -12.33
CA ALA A 742 18.64 -15.51 -13.28
C ALA A 742 18.10 -14.20 -12.67
N VAL A 743 17.00 -14.23 -11.90
CA VAL A 743 16.51 -13.07 -11.12
C VAL A 743 17.57 -12.57 -10.14
N VAL A 744 18.26 -13.45 -9.43
CA VAL A 744 19.29 -13.04 -8.46
C VAL A 744 20.50 -12.45 -9.16
N GLU A 745 20.93 -13.04 -10.29
CA GLU A 745 22.04 -12.53 -11.08
C GLU A 745 21.74 -11.17 -11.70
N SER A 746 20.52 -10.94 -12.20
CA SER A 746 20.12 -9.68 -12.83
C SER A 746 20.12 -8.49 -11.87
N LEU A 747 19.98 -8.70 -10.55
CA LEU A 747 20.18 -7.65 -9.55
C LEU A 747 21.58 -7.03 -9.59
N ALA A 748 22.55 -7.69 -10.23
CA ALA A 748 23.90 -7.16 -10.39
C ALA A 748 23.96 -5.86 -11.21
N GLU A 749 22.98 -5.61 -12.08
CA GLU A 749 22.89 -4.40 -12.91
C GLU A 749 22.66 -3.13 -12.10
N PHE A 750 22.06 -3.28 -10.91
CA PHE A 750 21.76 -2.19 -10.01
C PHE A 750 22.86 -2.02 -8.96
N ASP A 751 23.21 -0.77 -8.68
CA ASP A 751 24.08 -0.41 -7.54
C ASP A 751 23.20 -0.08 -6.33
N ARG A 752 22.35 0.94 -6.47
CA ARG A 752 21.51 1.45 -5.38
C ARG A 752 20.32 2.26 -5.86
N VAL A 753 19.29 2.34 -5.02
CA VAL A 753 18.21 3.31 -5.13
C VAL A 753 18.33 4.31 -3.98
N THR A 754 18.33 5.59 -4.30
CA THR A 754 18.28 6.66 -3.29
C THR A 754 17.04 7.52 -3.51
N SER A 755 16.38 7.91 -2.44
CA SER A 755 15.26 8.85 -2.48
C SER A 755 15.41 9.90 -1.38
N HIS A 756 15.15 11.16 -1.71
CA HIS A 756 15.16 12.27 -0.77
C HIS A 756 13.93 13.15 -0.95
N THR A 757 12.97 12.99 -0.04
CA THR A 757 11.75 13.80 0.04
C THR A 757 11.93 14.93 1.05
N ARG A 758 11.68 16.17 0.62
CA ARG A 758 11.92 17.39 1.40
C ARG A 758 10.94 18.51 1.03
N LEU A 759 10.82 19.52 1.88
CA LEU A 759 10.18 20.78 1.49
C LEU A 759 11.21 21.70 0.84
N GLU A 760 10.86 22.23 -0.33
CA GLU A 760 11.63 23.23 -1.08
C GLU A 760 10.66 24.33 -1.52
N ASP A 761 10.91 25.58 -1.11
CA ASP A 761 10.02 26.72 -1.35
C ASP A 761 8.53 26.51 -0.95
N GLY A 762 8.30 25.67 0.07
CA GLY A 762 6.96 25.33 0.56
C GLY A 762 6.23 24.24 -0.24
N GLN A 763 6.87 23.68 -1.26
CA GLN A 763 6.38 22.53 -2.03
C GLN A 763 7.14 21.27 -1.65
N LEU A 764 6.46 20.12 -1.62
CA LEU A 764 7.13 18.84 -1.46
C LEU A 764 7.95 18.53 -2.72
N ARG A 765 9.19 18.10 -2.54
CA ARG A 765 10.06 17.66 -3.63
C ARG A 765 10.70 16.33 -3.26
N THR A 766 10.63 15.36 -4.17
CA THR A 766 11.28 14.07 -4.05
C THR A 766 12.25 13.87 -5.21
N THR A 767 13.53 13.73 -4.90
CA THR A 767 14.55 13.30 -5.86
C THR A 767 14.77 11.81 -5.67
N THR A 768 14.59 11.00 -6.71
CA THR A 768 14.87 9.57 -6.72
C THR A 768 15.92 9.26 -7.78
N HIS A 769 16.91 8.43 -7.44
CA HIS A 769 17.95 7.96 -8.37
C HIS A 769 18.06 6.44 -8.26
N PHE A 770 17.73 5.76 -9.35
CA PHE A 770 18.01 4.35 -9.60
C PHE A 770 19.36 4.27 -10.29
N LYS A 771 20.40 4.00 -9.50
CA LYS A 771 21.77 3.93 -9.99
C LYS A 771 22.06 2.54 -10.54
N THR A 772 22.46 2.49 -11.81
CA THR A 772 22.97 1.29 -12.49
C THR A 772 24.50 1.25 -12.44
N LYS A 773 25.11 0.09 -12.73
CA LYS A 773 26.57 -0.11 -12.66
C LYS A 773 27.36 0.25 -13.91
#